data_AF-A0A2V9RS60-F1
#
_entry.id   AF-A0A2V9RS60-F1
#
_cell.length_a   1.000
_cell.length_b   1.000
_cell.length_c   1.000
_cell.angle_alpha   90.00
_cell.angle_beta   90.00
_cell.angle_gamma   90.00
#
_symmetry.space_group_name_H-M   'P 1'
#
loop_
_entity.id
_entity.type
_entity.pdbx_description
1 polymer ?
#
loop_
_entity_poly.entity_id
_entity_poly.type
_entity_poly.pdbx_seq_one_letter_code
_entity_poly.pdbx_strand_id
1 'polypeptide(L)'
;MAVLAPFGETQPKRPITFEDLMKIQRISDLQVSPNGQWIAFVQTKVNLGANKKSGHIWLVPTQGGEPRQLTQGEGSSSRPRWSPDGRSLAFISNRSGKLQIWIIPVDGGEAQQLTSISTQADGVIWSRKGDWLLFTSKVYPDCSDEDCNQKHLEEASKGTVKAQIIDEPLFRHWDEYREGKYTHLFIVPSKGGKTRDLTPGQFDSPTFFLGAPDGYSISPDGTEVCYTSNRTGRAAWTTNNDLYCVPVAGGEARNITKENPGSDAAPQYSPDGRFIASTSQARNGYESDLVRLRVYDRATEKVRDLTPGFDQWVNSFVWGPDGDTVYFTAPERGQQPIFKTSVSRARVEKVLDGFNDNPQVTPDGKWLVMTRESLTQPAEVFRKPLTDGSPARVTHANDSLTAELDLHSPESIKAKGALGAEIHSLLIKPPGFQESRKYPALLLIHGGPQGAWDDAWGYRWNAQMFAAHGYVVMMPNPHGSTGYGQKFVEEISGDWGGACYQDLMAAADYLESLPYVDKARLGAAGASFGGFMINWIAGHTNRFKALVSHDGVYDQRSMYGETEELWFPEWEFKGTPWEKPQLYEKWSPSNVVQNVQTPMLIVQGELDFRVPTGQAFQLFSALQRRGVHSKLLYFPDEGHWVSKPQNSQLWYRTVLEWLDRYLKP
;
A
#
# COMPACT_ATOMS: atom_id res chain seq x y z
N MET A 1 42.23 26.29 -38.82
CA MET A 1 41.58 26.64 -37.53
C MET A 1 40.44 25.65 -37.31
N ALA A 2 40.63 24.70 -36.39
CA ALA A 2 39.57 23.80 -35.97
C ALA A 2 38.70 24.54 -34.94
N VAL A 3 37.40 24.64 -35.23
CA VAL A 3 36.41 25.21 -34.31
C VAL A 3 36.14 24.18 -33.21
N LEU A 4 36.61 24.46 -32.01
CA LEU A 4 36.23 23.72 -30.80
C LEU A 4 34.74 23.98 -30.53
N ALA A 5 33.94 22.91 -30.49
CA ALA A 5 32.57 22.98 -30.00
C ALA A 5 32.60 23.41 -28.51
N PRO A 6 31.68 24.27 -28.06
CA PRO A 6 31.64 24.68 -26.66
C PRO A 6 31.31 23.47 -25.79
N PHE A 7 32.16 23.22 -24.79
CA PHE A 7 31.82 22.36 -23.66
C PHE A 7 30.56 22.93 -23.02
N GLY A 8 29.43 22.22 -23.14
CA GLY A 8 28.22 22.60 -22.43
C GLY A 8 28.49 22.50 -20.92
N GLU A 9 28.41 23.62 -20.22
CA GLU A 9 28.39 23.63 -18.75
C GLU A 9 27.19 22.80 -18.28
N THR A 10 27.46 21.68 -17.62
CA THR A 10 26.41 20.93 -16.92
C THR A 10 25.87 21.82 -15.80
N GLN A 11 24.61 22.24 -15.90
CA GLN A 11 23.97 23.03 -14.85
C GLN A 11 24.07 22.28 -13.51
N PRO A 12 24.38 22.98 -12.40
CA PRO A 12 24.43 22.35 -11.09
C PRO A 12 23.05 21.82 -10.71
N LYS A 13 23.00 20.57 -10.25
CA LYS A 13 21.78 19.95 -9.73
C LYS A 13 21.27 20.73 -8.51
N ARG A 14 19.96 20.73 -8.30
CA ARG A 14 19.28 21.47 -7.23
C ARG A 14 18.49 20.55 -6.29
N PRO A 15 18.21 20.97 -5.03
CA PRO A 15 17.30 20.24 -4.16
C PRO A 15 15.90 20.07 -4.76
N ILE A 16 15.22 18.98 -4.41
CA ILE A 16 13.82 18.73 -4.76
C ILE A 16 12.89 19.68 -4.00
N THR A 17 11.85 20.21 -4.66
CA THR A 17 10.76 20.95 -4.01
C THR A 17 9.46 20.16 -4.02
N PHE A 18 8.46 20.63 -3.27
CA PHE A 18 7.13 20.01 -3.27
C PHE A 18 6.48 20.09 -4.66
N GLU A 19 6.69 21.18 -5.40
CA GLU A 19 6.21 21.35 -6.76
C GLU A 19 6.84 20.31 -7.71
N ASP A 20 8.12 19.97 -7.54
CA ASP A 20 8.74 18.88 -8.30
C ASP A 20 8.12 17.53 -7.95
N LEU A 21 7.92 17.24 -6.66
CA LEU A 21 7.27 16.00 -6.21
C LEU A 21 5.86 15.85 -6.81
N MET A 22 5.14 16.95 -7.02
CA MET A 22 3.82 16.96 -7.67
C MET A 22 3.90 16.85 -9.21
N LYS A 23 5.03 17.20 -9.83
CA LYS A 23 5.26 17.01 -11.27
C LYS A 23 5.61 15.57 -11.65
N ILE A 24 6.04 14.75 -10.70
CA ILE A 24 6.35 13.33 -10.92
C ILE A 24 5.15 12.62 -11.55
N GLN A 25 5.40 11.95 -12.67
CA GLN A 25 4.46 11.09 -13.37
C GLN A 25 4.42 9.75 -12.65
N ARG A 26 3.27 9.42 -12.03
CA ARG A 26 3.17 8.22 -11.19
C ARG A 26 2.70 7.03 -12.02
N ILE A 27 3.57 6.07 -12.25
CA ILE A 27 3.26 4.84 -13.00
C ILE A 27 2.76 3.77 -12.04
N SER A 28 1.69 3.06 -12.41
CA SER A 28 1.06 2.00 -11.62
C SER A 28 0.27 1.03 -12.51
N ASP A 29 -0.13 -0.12 -11.94
CA ASP A 29 -1.06 -1.09 -12.53
C ASP A 29 -0.76 -1.44 -13.99
N LEU A 30 0.46 -1.96 -14.21
CA LEU A 30 0.88 -2.41 -15.53
C LEU A 30 0.27 -3.78 -15.88
N GLN A 31 0.04 -4.01 -17.17
CA GLN A 31 -0.50 -5.24 -17.75
C GLN A 31 0.15 -5.52 -19.11
N VAL A 32 0.71 -6.72 -19.26
CA VAL A 32 1.25 -7.20 -20.55
C VAL A 32 0.09 -7.68 -21.42
N SER A 33 0.09 -7.28 -22.69
CA SER A 33 -0.89 -7.72 -23.70
C SER A 33 -0.84 -9.23 -23.97
N PRO A 34 -1.95 -9.85 -24.43
CA PRO A 34 -1.99 -11.29 -24.74
C PRO A 34 -1.02 -11.75 -25.84
N ASN A 35 -0.56 -10.82 -26.70
CA ASN A 35 0.46 -11.11 -27.71
C ASN A 35 1.90 -10.76 -27.25
N GLY A 36 2.05 -10.22 -26.03
CA GLY A 36 3.33 -9.83 -25.44
C GLY A 36 3.99 -8.59 -26.04
N GLN A 37 3.35 -7.88 -26.98
CA GLN A 37 3.98 -6.77 -27.73
C GLN A 37 3.81 -5.41 -27.07
N TRP A 38 2.77 -5.25 -26.26
CA TRP A 38 2.41 -4.00 -25.58
C TRP A 38 2.30 -4.19 -24.07
N ILE A 39 2.61 -3.13 -23.34
CA ILE A 39 2.35 -2.96 -21.91
C ILE A 39 1.37 -1.81 -21.76
N ALA A 40 0.22 -2.09 -21.14
CA ALA A 40 -0.70 -1.06 -20.66
C ALA A 40 -0.34 -0.69 -19.22
N PHE A 41 -0.46 0.58 -18.85
CA PHE A 41 -0.23 1.05 -17.48
C PHE A 41 -1.01 2.33 -17.20
N VAL A 42 -1.18 2.66 -15.93
CA VAL A 42 -1.78 3.93 -15.51
C VAL A 42 -0.67 4.93 -15.22
N GLN A 43 -0.75 6.11 -15.81
CA GLN A 43 0.08 7.26 -15.47
C GLN A 43 -0.80 8.32 -14.82
N THR A 44 -0.53 8.62 -13.54
CA THR A 44 -1.27 9.62 -12.76
C THR A 44 -0.52 10.94 -12.75
N LYS A 45 -1.25 12.02 -13.06
CA LYS A 45 -0.79 13.41 -12.96
C LYS A 45 -1.48 14.11 -11.79
N VAL A 46 -0.76 15.02 -11.14
CA VAL A 46 -1.32 15.89 -10.12
C VAL A 46 -1.60 17.26 -10.72
N ASN A 47 -2.84 17.75 -10.58
CA ASN A 47 -3.19 19.13 -10.81
C ASN A 47 -3.34 19.82 -9.44
N LEU A 48 -2.27 20.50 -9.02
CA LEU A 48 -2.21 21.15 -7.72
C LEU A 48 -3.22 22.31 -7.59
N GLY A 49 -3.41 23.09 -8.66
CA GLY A 49 -4.37 24.21 -8.67
C GLY A 49 -5.82 23.74 -8.53
N ALA A 50 -6.18 22.64 -9.20
CA ALA A 50 -7.49 22.02 -9.10
C ALA A 50 -7.66 21.11 -7.87
N ASN A 51 -6.61 20.93 -7.06
CA ASN A 51 -6.57 20.01 -5.93
C ASN A 51 -6.97 18.57 -6.29
N LYS A 52 -6.57 18.09 -7.47
CA LYS A 52 -7.01 16.81 -8.05
C LYS A 52 -5.84 15.98 -8.56
N LYS A 53 -6.07 14.66 -8.64
CA LYS A 53 -5.21 13.70 -9.34
C LYS A 53 -6.03 13.04 -10.43
N SER A 54 -5.45 12.84 -11.60
CA SER A 54 -6.10 12.11 -12.69
C SER A 54 -5.16 11.06 -13.26
N GLY A 55 -5.63 9.82 -13.27
CA GLY A 55 -4.98 8.70 -13.92
C GLY A 55 -5.46 8.59 -15.37
N HIS A 56 -4.55 8.25 -16.27
CA HIS A 56 -4.88 7.90 -17.64
C HIS A 56 -4.14 6.62 -18.03
N ILE A 57 -4.73 5.86 -18.94
CA ILE A 57 -4.14 4.63 -19.46
C ILE A 57 -3.19 4.98 -20.61
N TRP A 58 -2.00 4.41 -20.56
CA TRP A 58 -0.96 4.53 -21.56
C TRP A 58 -0.55 3.16 -22.08
N LEU A 59 -0.04 3.13 -23.30
CA LEU A 59 0.50 1.95 -23.96
C LEU A 59 1.96 2.20 -24.36
N VAL A 60 2.85 1.25 -24.07
CA VAL A 60 4.24 1.29 -24.52
C VAL A 60 4.61 -0.07 -25.15
N PRO A 61 5.43 -0.12 -26.21
CA PRO A 61 5.93 -1.39 -26.71
C PRO A 61 6.73 -2.11 -25.63
N THR A 62 6.53 -3.42 -25.47
CA THR A 62 7.26 -4.25 -24.49
C THR A 62 8.77 -4.18 -24.71
N GLN A 63 9.23 -3.94 -25.94
CA GLN A 63 10.66 -3.82 -26.24
C GLN A 63 11.27 -2.46 -25.86
N GLY A 64 10.47 -1.49 -25.43
CA GLY A 64 10.85 -0.08 -25.30
C GLY A 64 10.45 0.75 -26.52
N GLY A 65 10.35 2.06 -26.34
CA GLY A 65 9.91 3.01 -27.35
C GLY A 65 8.99 4.07 -26.76
N GLU A 66 8.42 4.92 -27.62
CA GLU A 66 7.56 6.02 -27.18
C GLU A 66 6.21 5.51 -26.63
N PRO A 67 5.85 5.85 -25.37
CA PRO A 67 4.53 5.60 -24.85
C PRO A 67 3.48 6.48 -25.53
N ARG A 68 2.27 5.94 -25.71
CA ARG A 68 1.10 6.71 -26.19
C ARG A 68 -0.03 6.68 -25.19
N GLN A 69 -0.67 7.82 -24.98
CA GLN A 69 -1.84 7.95 -24.13
C GLN A 69 -3.07 7.40 -24.85
N LEU A 70 -3.81 6.50 -24.21
CA LEU A 70 -5.01 5.87 -24.77
C LEU A 70 -6.30 6.56 -24.28
N THR A 71 -6.37 6.97 -23.02
CA THR A 71 -7.53 7.68 -22.47
C THR A 71 -7.22 9.14 -22.15
N GLN A 72 -8.16 10.03 -22.40
CA GLN A 72 -8.04 11.47 -22.14
C GLN A 72 -9.34 12.01 -21.47
N GLY A 73 -9.34 13.29 -21.08
CA GLY A 73 -10.50 13.97 -20.50
C GLY A 73 -10.35 14.30 -19.01
N GLU A 74 -11.39 14.88 -18.42
CA GLU A 74 -11.40 15.31 -17.01
C GLU A 74 -11.59 14.16 -16.01
N GLY A 75 -12.17 13.05 -16.45
CA GLY A 75 -12.32 11.83 -15.65
C GLY A 75 -11.00 11.08 -15.47
N SER A 76 -10.85 10.41 -14.33
CA SER A 76 -9.74 9.49 -14.08
C SER A 76 -10.06 8.12 -14.70
N SER A 77 -9.04 7.46 -15.25
CA SER A 77 -9.11 6.09 -15.79
C SER A 77 -8.04 5.22 -15.11
N SER A 78 -8.42 4.02 -14.69
CA SER A 78 -7.58 3.09 -13.92
C SER A 78 -7.94 1.63 -14.25
N ARG A 79 -7.19 0.64 -13.73
CA ARG A 79 -7.49 -0.79 -13.93
C ARG A 79 -7.56 -1.23 -15.40
N PRO A 80 -6.57 -0.90 -16.26
CA PRO A 80 -6.57 -1.41 -17.63
C PRO A 80 -6.49 -2.94 -17.61
N ARG A 81 -7.35 -3.63 -18.36
CA ARG A 81 -7.33 -5.08 -18.54
C ARG A 81 -7.57 -5.45 -19.99
N TRP A 82 -6.64 -6.19 -20.57
CA TRP A 82 -6.69 -6.59 -21.98
C TRP A 82 -7.84 -7.54 -22.25
N SER A 83 -8.57 -7.29 -23.33
CA SER A 83 -9.42 -8.32 -23.93
C SER A 83 -8.52 -9.50 -24.36
N PRO A 84 -9.00 -10.75 -24.32
CA PRO A 84 -8.17 -11.92 -24.65
C PRO A 84 -7.60 -11.91 -26.08
N ASP A 85 -8.27 -11.23 -27.01
CA ASP A 85 -7.79 -11.04 -28.40
C ASP A 85 -6.78 -9.89 -28.56
N GLY A 86 -6.51 -9.14 -27.49
CA GLY A 86 -5.57 -8.02 -27.45
C GLY A 86 -6.03 -6.77 -28.21
N ARG A 87 -7.28 -6.71 -28.66
CA ARG A 87 -7.80 -5.59 -29.48
C ARG A 87 -8.42 -4.47 -28.66
N SER A 88 -8.71 -4.68 -27.39
CA SER A 88 -9.35 -3.68 -26.54
C SER A 88 -8.85 -3.75 -25.10
N LEU A 89 -9.09 -2.69 -24.36
CA LEU A 89 -8.88 -2.62 -22.91
C LEU A 89 -10.22 -2.32 -22.23
N ALA A 90 -10.57 -3.12 -21.23
CA ALA A 90 -11.55 -2.72 -20.23
C ALA A 90 -10.86 -1.92 -19.13
N PHE A 91 -11.57 -0.97 -18.53
CA PHE A 91 -11.04 -0.14 -17.46
C PHE A 91 -12.13 0.52 -16.64
N ILE A 92 -11.76 1.01 -15.45
CA ILE A 92 -12.64 1.77 -14.56
C ILE A 92 -12.45 3.26 -14.79
N SER A 93 -13.55 3.99 -14.96
CA SER A 93 -13.51 5.45 -15.10
C SER A 93 -14.77 6.14 -14.59
N ASN A 94 -14.57 7.31 -13.98
CA ASN A 94 -15.64 8.21 -13.53
C ASN A 94 -16.03 9.28 -14.57
N ARG A 95 -15.67 9.09 -15.85
CA ARG A 95 -15.93 10.10 -16.90
C ARG A 95 -17.41 10.40 -17.15
N SER A 96 -18.33 9.56 -16.70
CA SER A 96 -19.79 9.80 -16.69
C SER A 96 -20.32 10.35 -15.36
N GLY A 97 -19.43 10.72 -14.42
CA GLY A 97 -19.76 11.22 -13.09
C GLY A 97 -19.79 10.15 -11.98
N LYS A 98 -19.89 8.87 -12.34
CA LYS A 98 -19.82 7.71 -11.43
C LYS A 98 -18.79 6.71 -11.95
N LEU A 99 -18.14 5.94 -11.06
CA LEU A 99 -17.24 4.86 -11.48
C LEU A 99 -18.03 3.78 -12.23
N GLN A 100 -17.63 3.50 -13.46
CA GLN A 100 -18.23 2.50 -14.34
C GLN A 100 -17.13 1.79 -15.13
N ILE A 101 -17.48 0.64 -15.72
CA ILE A 101 -16.61 -0.09 -16.65
C ILE A 101 -16.76 0.52 -18.04
N TRP A 102 -15.63 0.70 -18.70
CA TRP A 102 -15.53 1.18 -20.07
C TRP A 102 -14.65 0.26 -20.90
N ILE A 103 -14.91 0.17 -22.20
CA ILE A 103 -14.08 -0.57 -23.15
C ILE A 103 -13.56 0.41 -24.22
N ILE A 104 -12.27 0.34 -24.52
CA ILE A 104 -11.63 1.16 -25.57
C ILE A 104 -10.82 0.28 -26.54
N PRO A 105 -10.96 0.47 -27.87
CA PRO A 105 -10.08 -0.17 -28.85
C PRO A 105 -8.63 0.29 -28.69
N VAL A 106 -7.68 -0.62 -28.82
CA VAL A 106 -6.26 -0.30 -28.59
C VAL A 106 -5.68 0.52 -29.72
N ASP A 107 -6.14 0.35 -30.96
CA ASP A 107 -5.73 1.10 -32.16
C ASP A 107 -6.27 2.53 -32.19
N GLY A 108 -7.18 2.89 -31.29
CA GLY A 108 -7.75 4.22 -31.13
C GLY A 108 -9.25 4.26 -31.43
N GLY A 109 -9.91 5.30 -30.94
CA GLY A 109 -11.37 5.46 -30.98
C GLY A 109 -11.93 5.89 -29.63
N GLU A 110 -13.23 6.10 -29.57
CA GLU A 110 -13.92 6.49 -28.35
C GLU A 110 -14.18 5.30 -27.43
N ALA A 111 -14.06 5.52 -26.12
CA ALA A 111 -14.41 4.48 -25.15
C ALA A 111 -15.93 4.35 -25.03
N GLN A 112 -16.41 3.11 -24.93
CA GLN A 112 -17.82 2.78 -24.76
C GLN A 112 -18.09 2.41 -23.30
N GLN A 113 -19.12 3.02 -22.71
CA GLN A 113 -19.57 2.67 -21.36
C GLN A 113 -20.24 1.30 -21.40
N LEU A 114 -19.77 0.37 -20.56
CA LEU A 114 -20.31 -0.98 -20.49
C LEU A 114 -21.39 -1.13 -19.40
N THR A 115 -21.19 -0.47 -18.26
CA THR A 115 -22.07 -0.58 -17.10
C THR A 115 -22.73 0.75 -16.76
N SER A 116 -23.89 0.69 -16.13
CA SER A 116 -24.62 1.86 -15.59
C SER A 116 -25.17 1.58 -14.19
N ILE A 117 -24.43 0.82 -13.38
CA ILE A 117 -24.84 0.38 -12.04
C ILE A 117 -24.83 1.55 -11.04
N SER A 118 -25.90 1.73 -10.27
CA SER A 118 -26.13 2.91 -9.41
C SER A 118 -25.14 2.99 -8.26
N THR A 119 -24.79 1.83 -7.70
CA THR A 119 -23.80 1.58 -6.64
C THR A 119 -22.36 1.66 -7.12
N GLN A 120 -22.16 1.99 -8.41
CA GLN A 120 -20.86 2.12 -9.08
C GLN A 120 -20.15 0.77 -9.26
N ALA A 121 -19.32 0.70 -10.31
CA ALA A 121 -18.50 -0.48 -10.60
C ALA A 121 -17.04 -0.17 -10.28
N ASP A 122 -16.38 -1.12 -9.64
CA ASP A 122 -14.93 -1.13 -9.43
C ASP A 122 -14.41 -2.55 -9.64
N GLY A 123 -13.11 -2.72 -9.79
CA GLY A 123 -12.53 -3.97 -10.25
C GLY A 123 -12.99 -4.31 -11.66
N VAL A 124 -12.17 -5.01 -12.42
CA VAL A 124 -12.60 -5.58 -13.70
C VAL A 124 -11.61 -6.64 -14.12
N ILE A 125 -12.07 -7.77 -14.64
CA ILE A 125 -11.27 -8.71 -15.42
C ILE A 125 -12.13 -9.35 -16.52
N TRP A 126 -11.50 -9.74 -17.63
CA TRP A 126 -12.17 -10.42 -18.74
C TRP A 126 -12.28 -11.92 -18.50
N SER A 127 -13.38 -12.53 -18.96
CA SER A 127 -13.39 -13.96 -19.23
C SER A 127 -12.34 -14.31 -20.28
N ARG A 128 -11.78 -15.52 -20.23
CA ARG A 128 -10.78 -15.96 -21.23
C ARG A 128 -11.30 -16.00 -22.66
N LYS A 129 -12.61 -16.14 -22.84
CA LYS A 129 -13.28 -16.11 -24.16
C LYS A 129 -13.63 -14.69 -24.62
N GLY A 130 -13.59 -13.70 -23.73
CA GLY A 130 -13.88 -12.30 -24.05
C GLY A 130 -15.37 -11.98 -24.21
N ASP A 131 -16.25 -12.91 -23.83
CA ASP A 131 -17.71 -12.81 -23.97
C ASP A 131 -18.39 -12.14 -22.76
N TRP A 132 -17.71 -12.06 -21.62
CA TRP A 132 -18.19 -11.37 -20.41
C TRP A 132 -17.03 -10.88 -19.53
N LEU A 133 -17.34 -10.01 -18.57
CA LEU A 133 -16.41 -9.45 -17.60
C LEU A 133 -16.92 -9.66 -16.19
N LEU A 134 -16.00 -9.89 -15.25
CA LEU A 134 -16.24 -9.90 -13.81
C LEU A 134 -15.85 -8.55 -13.21
N PHE A 135 -16.62 -8.03 -12.27
CA PHE A 135 -16.34 -6.80 -11.56
C PHE A 135 -16.94 -6.83 -10.15
N THR A 136 -16.67 -5.79 -9.35
CA THR A 136 -17.20 -5.63 -8.00
C THR A 136 -18.11 -4.42 -7.88
N SER A 137 -19.08 -4.48 -6.97
CA SER A 137 -19.88 -3.34 -6.56
C SER A 137 -20.28 -3.46 -5.09
N LYS A 138 -20.39 -2.33 -4.38
CA LYS A 138 -20.87 -2.27 -2.99
C LYS A 138 -22.38 -2.09 -2.99
N VAL A 139 -23.14 -3.16 -2.74
CA VAL A 139 -24.60 -3.20 -2.88
C VAL A 139 -25.31 -3.45 -1.55
N TYR A 140 -26.59 -3.12 -1.49
CA TYR A 140 -27.43 -3.45 -0.34
C TYR A 140 -27.78 -4.95 -0.38
N PRO A 141 -27.50 -5.73 0.68
CA PRO A 141 -27.62 -7.18 0.66
C PRO A 141 -29.08 -7.68 0.65
N ASP A 142 -30.04 -6.82 1.01
CA ASP A 142 -31.48 -7.06 0.92
C ASP A 142 -32.06 -6.80 -0.48
N CYS A 143 -31.28 -6.21 -1.40
CA CYS A 143 -31.70 -5.94 -2.76
C CYS A 143 -31.43 -7.11 -3.71
N SER A 144 -32.48 -7.58 -4.40
CA SER A 144 -32.36 -8.62 -5.43
C SER A 144 -32.02 -8.09 -6.82
N ASP A 145 -32.09 -6.77 -7.02
CA ASP A 145 -31.86 -6.11 -8.31
C ASP A 145 -31.38 -4.67 -8.17
N GLU A 146 -31.12 -4.05 -9.33
CA GLU A 146 -30.60 -2.71 -9.46
C GLU A 146 -31.62 -1.61 -9.08
N ASP A 147 -32.91 -1.84 -9.36
CA ASP A 147 -33.97 -0.88 -9.05
C ASP A 147 -34.10 -0.70 -7.54
N CYS A 148 -33.98 -1.79 -6.77
CA CYS A 148 -33.89 -1.74 -5.32
C CYS A 148 -32.69 -0.93 -4.85
N ASN A 149 -31.47 -1.22 -5.36
CA ASN A 149 -30.26 -0.49 -4.98
C ASN A 149 -30.38 1.01 -5.25
N GLN A 150 -30.86 1.38 -6.44
CA GLN A 150 -31.09 2.77 -6.83
C GLN A 150 -32.10 3.45 -5.89
N LYS A 151 -33.18 2.77 -5.52
CA LYS A 151 -34.18 3.29 -4.57
C LYS A 151 -33.56 3.58 -3.20
N HIS A 152 -32.76 2.67 -2.65
CA HIS A 152 -32.07 2.88 -1.37
C HIS A 152 -31.14 4.12 -1.43
N LEU A 153 -30.36 4.26 -2.50
CA LEU A 153 -29.49 5.43 -2.69
C LEU A 153 -30.28 6.73 -2.81
N GLU A 154 -31.41 6.72 -3.52
CA GLU A 154 -32.28 7.89 -3.65
C GLU A 154 -32.90 8.30 -2.31
N GLU A 155 -33.40 7.34 -1.54
CA GLU A 155 -33.97 7.59 -0.21
C GLU A 155 -32.92 8.18 0.73
N ALA A 156 -31.70 7.63 0.74
CA ALA A 156 -30.57 8.18 1.53
C ALA A 156 -30.19 9.61 1.10
N SER A 157 -30.19 9.89 -0.22
CA SER A 157 -29.84 11.21 -0.75
C SER A 157 -30.90 12.28 -0.44
N LYS A 158 -32.19 11.94 -0.57
CA LYS A 158 -33.35 12.83 -0.36
C LYS A 158 -33.67 13.03 1.13
N GLY A 159 -33.23 12.14 2.00
CA GLY A 159 -33.46 12.23 3.44
C GLY A 159 -32.90 13.53 4.03
N THR A 160 -33.74 14.27 4.77
CA THR A 160 -33.35 15.49 5.50
C THR A 160 -32.61 15.19 6.80
N VAL A 161 -32.76 13.98 7.33
CA VAL A 161 -32.03 13.48 8.49
C VAL A 161 -30.74 12.80 8.01
N LYS A 162 -29.59 13.24 8.53
CA LYS A 162 -28.29 12.62 8.28
C LYS A 162 -27.84 11.91 9.56
N ALA A 163 -28.30 10.67 9.72
CA ALA A 163 -27.97 9.80 10.86
C ALA A 163 -27.76 8.36 10.37
N GLN A 164 -26.98 7.58 11.12
CA GLN A 164 -26.77 6.16 10.88
C GLN A 164 -27.22 5.36 12.09
N ILE A 165 -27.87 4.23 11.86
CA ILE A 165 -28.18 3.22 12.88
C ILE A 165 -27.20 2.09 12.65
N ILE A 166 -26.41 1.75 13.67
CA ILE A 166 -25.31 0.78 13.60
C ILE A 166 -25.56 -0.28 14.68
N ASP A 167 -25.66 -1.53 14.27
CA ASP A 167 -25.89 -2.70 15.13
C ASP A 167 -24.80 -3.78 15.01
N GLU A 168 -23.80 -3.56 14.15
CA GLU A 168 -22.64 -4.44 13.96
C GLU A 168 -21.30 -3.67 13.92
N PRO A 169 -20.18 -4.29 14.35
CA PRO A 169 -18.85 -3.72 14.20
C PRO A 169 -18.36 -3.77 12.74
N LEU A 170 -17.21 -3.14 12.45
CA LEU A 170 -16.72 -2.93 11.07
C LEU A 170 -17.74 -2.18 10.18
N PHE A 171 -18.47 -1.24 10.80
CA PHE A 171 -19.44 -0.34 10.17
C PHE A 171 -18.78 0.81 9.40
N ARG A 172 -17.46 0.96 9.52
CA ARG A 172 -16.61 1.91 8.81
C ARG A 172 -15.24 1.29 8.57
N HIS A 173 -14.58 1.62 7.45
CA HIS A 173 -13.25 1.12 7.09
C HIS A 173 -12.40 2.19 6.44
N TRP A 174 -11.20 2.41 6.98
CA TRP A 174 -10.23 3.44 6.60
C TRP A 174 -10.75 4.87 6.69
N ASP A 175 -11.58 5.28 5.74
CA ASP A 175 -12.16 6.61 5.58
C ASP A 175 -13.61 6.60 5.07
N GLU A 176 -14.21 5.42 4.94
CA GLU A 176 -15.57 5.24 4.45
C GLU A 176 -16.48 4.56 5.49
N TYR A 177 -17.73 5.00 5.56
CA TYR A 177 -18.77 4.25 6.26
C TYR A 177 -19.30 3.14 5.35
N ARG A 178 -19.63 1.98 5.94
CA ARG A 178 -20.22 0.83 5.24
C ARG A 178 -21.60 1.18 4.66
N GLU A 179 -22.37 1.99 5.39
CA GLU A 179 -23.72 2.43 5.00
C GLU A 179 -24.64 1.26 4.59
N GLY A 180 -24.53 0.12 5.29
CA GLY A 180 -25.33 -1.08 5.03
C GLY A 180 -24.98 -1.85 3.75
N LYS A 181 -23.92 -1.47 3.03
CA LYS A 181 -23.49 -2.11 1.78
C LYS A 181 -22.46 -3.21 2.02
N TYR A 182 -22.42 -4.19 1.12
CA TYR A 182 -21.44 -5.26 1.06
C TYR A 182 -20.83 -5.34 -0.35
N THR A 183 -19.54 -5.65 -0.43
CA THR A 183 -18.87 -5.84 -1.72
C THR A 183 -19.29 -7.17 -2.33
N HIS A 184 -19.93 -7.15 -3.50
CA HIS A 184 -20.28 -8.37 -4.23
C HIS A 184 -19.56 -8.44 -5.58
N LEU A 185 -19.43 -9.65 -6.13
CA LEU A 185 -18.94 -9.92 -7.47
C LEU A 185 -20.10 -10.02 -8.47
N PHE A 186 -19.97 -9.30 -9.58
CA PHE A 186 -20.95 -9.27 -10.67
C PHE A 186 -20.32 -9.69 -11.99
N ILE A 187 -21.12 -10.33 -12.85
CA ILE A 187 -20.78 -10.55 -14.26
C ILE A 187 -21.63 -9.69 -15.19
N VAL A 188 -21.05 -9.26 -16.31
CA VAL A 188 -21.73 -8.52 -17.38
C VAL A 188 -21.26 -9.02 -18.76
N PRO A 189 -22.16 -9.22 -19.75
CA PRO A 189 -21.73 -9.53 -21.12
C PRO A 189 -20.84 -8.43 -21.69
N SER A 190 -19.82 -8.78 -22.48
CA SER A 190 -18.87 -7.80 -23.04
C SER A 190 -19.48 -6.83 -24.05
N LYS A 191 -20.70 -7.14 -24.54
CA LYS A 191 -21.50 -6.28 -25.41
C LYS A 191 -22.50 -5.40 -24.64
N GLY A 192 -22.43 -5.40 -23.30
CA GLY A 192 -23.41 -4.77 -22.42
C GLY A 192 -24.66 -5.63 -22.21
N GLY A 193 -25.48 -5.25 -21.24
CA GLY A 193 -26.71 -5.94 -20.89
C GLY A 193 -26.91 -6.08 -19.39
N LYS A 194 -27.80 -7.00 -19.00
CA LYS A 194 -28.13 -7.26 -17.59
C LYS A 194 -26.93 -7.83 -16.85
N THR A 195 -26.63 -7.27 -15.68
CA THR A 195 -25.63 -7.78 -14.74
C THR A 195 -26.22 -8.93 -13.91
N ARG A 196 -25.36 -9.82 -13.42
CA ARG A 196 -25.74 -10.88 -12.47
C ARG A 196 -24.80 -10.84 -11.28
N ASP A 197 -25.39 -10.79 -10.09
CA ASP A 197 -24.70 -10.98 -8.83
C ASP A 197 -24.32 -12.46 -8.64
N LEU A 198 -23.05 -12.74 -8.38
CA LEU A 198 -22.53 -14.08 -8.10
C LEU A 198 -22.36 -14.37 -6.62
N THR A 199 -22.40 -13.35 -5.76
CA THR A 199 -22.11 -13.47 -4.33
C THR A 199 -23.14 -12.74 -3.47
N PRO A 200 -24.46 -12.95 -3.67
CA PRO A 200 -25.46 -12.29 -2.86
C PRO A 200 -25.37 -12.74 -1.41
N GLY A 201 -25.33 -11.79 -0.47
CA GLY A 201 -25.40 -12.06 0.96
C GLY A 201 -24.78 -10.95 1.81
N GLN A 202 -24.79 -11.12 3.13
CA GLN A 202 -24.16 -10.18 4.08
C GLN A 202 -22.71 -10.58 4.35
N PHE A 203 -21.89 -10.57 3.29
CA PHE A 203 -20.46 -10.84 3.38
C PHE A 203 -19.71 -10.13 2.26
N ASP A 204 -18.53 -9.59 2.56
CA ASP A 204 -17.68 -8.98 1.55
C ASP A 204 -17.01 -10.06 0.68
N SER A 205 -17.15 -9.90 -0.64
CA SER A 205 -16.62 -10.76 -1.70
C SER A 205 -16.16 -9.90 -2.88
N PRO A 206 -14.85 -9.61 -3.03
CA PRO A 206 -13.78 -9.97 -2.10
C PRO A 206 -13.81 -9.14 -0.81
N THR A 207 -13.17 -9.65 0.25
CA THR A 207 -12.80 -8.81 1.39
C THR A 207 -11.71 -7.81 0.99
N PHE A 208 -11.67 -6.67 1.67
CA PHE A 208 -10.63 -5.67 1.46
C PHE A 208 -9.27 -6.20 1.94
N PHE A 209 -8.22 -5.97 1.14
CA PHE A 209 -6.84 -6.18 1.57
C PHE A 209 -5.95 -5.11 0.94
N LEU A 210 -5.22 -4.37 1.77
CA LEU A 210 -4.39 -3.27 1.31
C LEU A 210 -3.19 -3.79 0.51
N GLY A 211 -3.05 -3.35 -0.75
CA GLY A 211 -1.89 -3.67 -1.58
C GLY A 211 -1.80 -5.11 -2.11
N ALA A 212 -2.81 -5.97 -1.91
CA ALA A 212 -2.82 -7.32 -2.48
C ALA A 212 -3.17 -7.34 -3.97
N PRO A 213 -2.81 -8.45 -4.66
CA PRO A 213 -3.44 -8.81 -5.92
C PRO A 213 -4.97 -8.92 -5.80
N ASP A 214 -5.65 -8.95 -6.94
CA ASP A 214 -7.11 -9.01 -6.98
C ASP A 214 -7.62 -10.23 -6.17
N GLY A 215 -8.60 -10.00 -5.28
CA GLY A 215 -9.20 -11.03 -4.42
C GLY A 215 -10.13 -12.00 -5.15
N TYR A 216 -10.00 -12.12 -6.47
CA TYR A 216 -10.83 -12.95 -7.34
C TYR A 216 -10.10 -13.34 -8.63
N SER A 217 -10.50 -14.47 -9.22
CA SER A 217 -9.96 -14.97 -10.48
C SER A 217 -10.97 -15.84 -11.21
N ILE A 218 -10.88 -15.85 -12.55
CA ILE A 218 -11.74 -16.64 -13.42
C ILE A 218 -10.99 -17.89 -13.88
N SER A 219 -11.65 -19.05 -13.79
CA SER A 219 -11.14 -20.31 -14.33
C SER A 219 -10.83 -20.19 -15.85
N PRO A 220 -9.78 -20.85 -16.38
CA PRO A 220 -9.41 -20.69 -17.79
C PRO A 220 -10.50 -21.10 -18.80
N ASP A 221 -11.42 -21.99 -18.42
CA ASP A 221 -12.57 -22.39 -19.25
C ASP A 221 -13.75 -21.39 -19.20
N GLY A 222 -13.72 -20.46 -18.24
CA GLY A 222 -14.72 -19.42 -18.04
C GLY A 222 -16.01 -19.90 -17.38
N THR A 223 -15.99 -21.02 -16.64
CA THR A 223 -17.20 -21.62 -16.05
C THR A 223 -17.36 -21.35 -14.55
N GLU A 224 -16.27 -20.98 -13.88
CA GLU A 224 -16.16 -20.81 -12.42
C GLU A 224 -15.33 -19.57 -12.06
N VAL A 225 -15.68 -18.93 -10.94
CA VAL A 225 -14.93 -17.83 -10.32
C VAL A 225 -14.46 -18.28 -8.93
N CYS A 226 -13.18 -18.09 -8.63
CA CYS A 226 -12.63 -18.25 -7.28
C CYS A 226 -12.41 -16.87 -6.65
N TYR A 227 -12.78 -16.67 -5.39
CA TYR A 227 -12.67 -15.38 -4.71
C TYR A 227 -12.46 -15.53 -3.21
N THR A 228 -11.90 -14.50 -2.59
CA THR A 228 -11.69 -14.40 -1.14
C THR A 228 -12.96 -13.91 -0.46
N SER A 229 -13.36 -14.49 0.66
CA SER A 229 -14.48 -13.97 1.46
C SER A 229 -14.35 -14.33 2.93
N ASN A 230 -14.82 -13.46 3.81
CA ASN A 230 -14.98 -13.76 5.23
C ASN A 230 -16.46 -14.03 5.53
N ARG A 231 -16.77 -15.28 5.88
CA ARG A 231 -18.13 -15.71 6.23
C ARG A 231 -18.28 -16.13 7.69
N THR A 232 -17.38 -15.66 8.55
CA THR A 232 -17.37 -16.00 9.98
C THR A 232 -18.42 -15.26 10.80
N GLY A 233 -19.01 -14.19 10.24
CA GLY A 233 -19.93 -13.28 10.94
C GLY A 233 -19.25 -12.40 11.99
N ARG A 234 -17.91 -12.33 12.01
CA ARG A 234 -17.13 -11.65 13.04
C ARG A 234 -15.94 -10.88 12.46
N ALA A 235 -16.12 -10.34 11.25
CA ALA A 235 -15.04 -9.75 10.46
C ALA A 235 -14.18 -8.77 11.27
N ALA A 236 -14.78 -7.95 12.14
CA ALA A 236 -14.11 -6.97 13.00
C ALA A 236 -13.00 -7.51 13.93
N TRP A 237 -12.98 -8.80 14.30
CA TRP A 237 -11.94 -9.38 15.17
C TRP A 237 -11.45 -10.75 14.71
N THR A 238 -11.55 -11.02 13.41
CA THR A 238 -10.97 -12.23 12.81
C THR A 238 -10.32 -11.90 11.49
N THR A 239 -9.12 -12.45 11.27
CA THR A 239 -8.44 -12.38 9.97
C THR A 239 -8.79 -13.56 9.09
N ASN A 240 -9.72 -14.43 9.50
CA ASN A 240 -10.09 -15.60 8.73
C ASN A 240 -10.80 -15.21 7.43
N ASN A 241 -10.09 -15.40 6.33
CA ASN A 241 -10.63 -15.30 4.98
C ASN A 241 -10.43 -16.65 4.32
N ASP A 242 -11.43 -17.06 3.55
CA ASP A 242 -11.42 -18.32 2.82
C ASP A 242 -11.55 -18.07 1.32
N LEU A 243 -11.12 -19.04 0.54
CA LEU A 243 -11.34 -19.08 -0.90
C LEU A 243 -12.62 -19.87 -1.20
N TYR A 244 -13.51 -19.21 -1.94
CA TYR A 244 -14.77 -19.76 -2.41
C TYR A 244 -14.76 -19.87 -3.93
N CYS A 245 -15.28 -20.97 -4.46
CA CYS A 245 -15.52 -21.16 -5.89
C CYS A 245 -17.02 -21.14 -6.17
N VAL A 246 -17.46 -20.35 -7.15
CA VAL A 246 -18.86 -20.27 -7.57
C VAL A 246 -18.97 -20.45 -9.09
N PRO A 247 -19.96 -21.22 -9.59
CA PRO A 247 -20.26 -21.27 -11.02
C PRO A 247 -20.67 -19.90 -11.56
N VAL A 248 -20.28 -19.57 -12.80
CA VAL A 248 -20.71 -18.34 -13.50
C VAL A 248 -22.23 -18.31 -13.74
N ALA A 249 -22.87 -19.49 -13.72
CA ALA A 249 -24.33 -19.60 -13.73
C ALA A 249 -25.00 -19.07 -12.45
N GLY A 250 -24.22 -18.82 -11.38
CA GLY A 250 -24.71 -18.59 -10.02
C GLY A 250 -24.95 -19.91 -9.29
N GLY A 251 -25.30 -19.83 -8.01
CA GLY A 251 -25.59 -20.98 -7.15
C GLY A 251 -24.78 -20.99 -5.86
N GLU A 252 -24.72 -22.15 -5.21
CA GLU A 252 -23.97 -22.33 -3.97
C GLU A 252 -22.46 -22.26 -4.23
N ALA A 253 -21.76 -21.50 -3.41
CA ALA A 253 -20.30 -21.37 -3.48
C ALA A 253 -19.62 -22.43 -2.60
N ARG A 254 -18.63 -23.13 -3.14
CA ARG A 254 -17.83 -24.13 -2.43
C ARG A 254 -16.62 -23.47 -1.77
N ASN A 255 -16.49 -23.61 -0.45
CA ASN A 255 -15.27 -23.25 0.28
C ASN A 255 -14.18 -24.30 0.06
N ILE A 256 -13.04 -23.92 -0.53
CA ILE A 256 -11.92 -24.82 -0.83
C ILE A 256 -10.77 -24.74 0.20
N THR A 257 -10.85 -23.82 1.17
CA THR A 257 -9.81 -23.61 2.20
C THR A 257 -10.30 -23.70 3.64
N LYS A 258 -11.56 -24.10 3.88
CA LYS A 258 -12.23 -24.19 5.20
C LYS A 258 -11.42 -24.73 6.39
N GLU A 259 -10.38 -25.53 6.15
CA GLU A 259 -9.55 -26.13 7.19
C GLU A 259 -8.45 -25.18 7.70
N ASN A 260 -8.17 -24.09 6.98
CA ASN A 260 -7.21 -23.07 7.40
C ASN A 260 -7.89 -22.05 8.33
N PRO A 261 -7.46 -21.91 9.59
CA PRO A 261 -8.06 -20.94 10.48
C PRO A 261 -7.58 -19.50 10.21
N GLY A 262 -6.48 -19.30 9.49
CA GLY A 262 -5.96 -17.98 9.12
C GLY A 262 -6.61 -17.42 7.84
N SER A 263 -5.86 -16.61 7.10
CA SER A 263 -6.34 -15.89 5.91
C SER A 263 -5.80 -16.54 4.63
N ASP A 264 -6.67 -17.06 3.76
CA ASP A 264 -6.35 -17.40 2.38
C ASP A 264 -6.91 -16.33 1.43
N ALA A 265 -6.05 -15.75 0.59
CA ALA A 265 -6.41 -14.58 -0.21
C ALA A 265 -5.80 -14.59 -1.63
N ALA A 266 -6.24 -13.65 -2.45
CA ALA A 266 -5.68 -13.36 -3.78
C ALA A 266 -5.56 -14.61 -4.70
N PRO A 267 -6.65 -15.36 -4.94
CA PRO A 267 -6.57 -16.57 -5.75
C PRO A 267 -6.16 -16.27 -7.20
N GLN A 268 -5.34 -17.12 -7.80
CA GLN A 268 -5.03 -17.09 -9.24
C GLN A 268 -5.01 -18.50 -9.82
N TYR A 269 -5.86 -18.75 -10.82
CA TYR A 269 -5.80 -20.00 -11.59
C TYR A 269 -4.49 -20.11 -12.37
N SER A 270 -3.91 -21.31 -12.39
CA SER A 270 -2.84 -21.65 -13.34
C SER A 270 -3.35 -21.53 -14.78
N PRO A 271 -2.46 -21.29 -15.77
CA PRO A 271 -2.83 -21.20 -17.19
C PRO A 271 -3.67 -22.37 -17.72
N ASP A 272 -3.40 -23.60 -17.24
CA ASP A 272 -4.13 -24.83 -17.58
C ASP A 272 -5.38 -25.07 -16.72
N GLY A 273 -5.56 -24.29 -15.66
CA GLY A 273 -6.68 -24.37 -14.74
C GLY A 273 -6.62 -25.54 -13.77
N ARG A 274 -5.51 -26.30 -13.70
CA ARG A 274 -5.37 -27.40 -12.74
C ARG A 274 -5.24 -26.92 -11.31
N PHE A 275 -4.58 -25.78 -11.12
CA PHE A 275 -4.19 -25.27 -9.82
C PHE A 275 -4.81 -23.89 -9.55
N ILE A 276 -5.01 -23.58 -8.27
CA ILE A 276 -5.32 -22.23 -7.79
C ILE A 276 -4.23 -21.85 -6.79
N ALA A 277 -3.36 -20.91 -7.15
CA ALA A 277 -2.38 -20.34 -6.22
C ALA A 277 -3.03 -19.24 -5.38
N SER A 278 -2.57 -19.06 -4.15
CA SER A 278 -3.07 -18.05 -3.22
C SER A 278 -2.01 -17.64 -2.22
N THR A 279 -2.15 -16.43 -1.66
CA THR A 279 -1.47 -16.08 -0.42
C THR A 279 -2.18 -16.75 0.75
N SER A 280 -1.43 -17.15 1.79
CA SER A 280 -1.98 -17.90 2.92
C SER A 280 -1.26 -17.56 4.23
N GLN A 281 -2.04 -17.24 5.24
CA GLN A 281 -1.65 -17.11 6.65
C GLN A 281 -2.32 -18.23 7.43
N ALA A 282 -1.65 -18.75 8.45
CA ALA A 282 -2.10 -19.89 9.24
C ALA A 282 -2.79 -19.49 10.57
N ARG A 283 -2.60 -18.26 11.06
CA ARG A 283 -3.02 -17.83 12.40
C ARG A 283 -4.15 -16.81 12.31
N ASN A 284 -5.31 -17.18 12.84
CA ASN A 284 -6.44 -16.27 13.00
C ASN A 284 -6.09 -15.13 13.97
N GLY A 285 -6.58 -13.93 13.68
CA GLY A 285 -6.40 -12.73 14.48
C GLY A 285 -5.06 -12.05 14.24
N TYR A 286 -4.09 -12.72 13.60
CA TYR A 286 -2.79 -12.15 13.34
C TYR A 286 -2.64 -11.68 11.90
N GLU A 287 -2.92 -10.40 11.67
CA GLU A 287 -2.78 -9.80 10.33
C GLU A 287 -1.34 -9.84 9.81
N SER A 288 -0.35 -9.89 10.71
CA SER A 288 1.07 -9.95 10.37
C SER A 288 1.67 -11.36 10.50
N ASP A 289 0.83 -12.39 10.42
CA ASP A 289 1.31 -13.75 10.24
C ASP A 289 2.08 -13.89 8.92
N LEU A 290 2.99 -14.86 8.86
CA LEU A 290 3.83 -15.11 7.69
C LEU A 290 2.98 -15.44 6.47
N VAL A 291 3.04 -14.58 5.46
CA VAL A 291 2.32 -14.77 4.20
C VAL A 291 3.05 -15.78 3.33
N ARG A 292 2.47 -16.97 3.19
CA ARG A 292 2.95 -18.08 2.33
C ARG A 292 2.32 -18.03 0.96
N LEU A 293 2.99 -18.61 -0.04
CA LEU A 293 2.36 -18.93 -1.33
C LEU A 293 1.94 -20.39 -1.31
N ARG A 294 0.64 -20.66 -1.40
CA ARG A 294 0.08 -22.01 -1.45
C ARG A 294 -0.61 -22.27 -2.78
N VAL A 295 -0.84 -23.55 -3.06
CA VAL A 295 -1.58 -23.99 -4.23
C VAL A 295 -2.60 -25.06 -3.87
N TYR A 296 -3.84 -24.89 -4.33
CA TYR A 296 -4.89 -25.91 -4.31
C TYR A 296 -4.88 -26.67 -5.64
N ASP A 297 -4.66 -27.99 -5.59
CA ASP A 297 -4.79 -28.88 -6.75
C ASP A 297 -6.24 -29.31 -6.91
N ARG A 298 -6.93 -28.82 -7.94
CA ARG A 298 -8.35 -29.09 -8.18
C ARG A 298 -8.64 -30.56 -8.50
N ALA A 299 -7.65 -31.32 -8.97
CA ALA A 299 -7.82 -32.73 -9.31
C ALA A 299 -7.74 -33.63 -8.07
N THR A 300 -6.97 -33.24 -7.05
CA THR A 300 -6.79 -34.04 -5.83
C THR A 300 -7.41 -33.43 -4.59
N GLU A 301 -7.88 -32.19 -4.69
CA GLU A 301 -8.44 -31.37 -3.62
C GLU A 301 -7.48 -31.16 -2.44
N LYS A 302 -6.17 -31.11 -2.74
CA LYS A 302 -5.11 -30.92 -1.74
C LYS A 302 -4.45 -29.57 -1.87
N VAL A 303 -4.13 -28.99 -0.73
CA VAL A 303 -3.33 -27.76 -0.62
C VAL A 303 -1.86 -28.12 -0.40
N ARG A 304 -0.94 -27.42 -1.09
CA ARG A 304 0.51 -27.53 -0.95
C ARG A 304 1.12 -26.15 -0.71
N ASP A 305 2.10 -26.08 0.20
CA ASP A 305 2.96 -24.91 0.37
C ASP A 305 4.07 -24.88 -0.68
N LEU A 306 4.21 -23.76 -1.39
CA LEU A 306 5.23 -23.53 -2.41
C LEU A 306 6.44 -22.75 -1.90
N THR A 307 6.41 -22.26 -0.66
CA THR A 307 7.52 -21.52 -0.04
C THR A 307 8.01 -22.15 1.27
N PRO A 308 8.21 -23.49 1.34
CA PRO A 308 8.64 -24.14 2.57
C PRO A 308 10.01 -23.63 3.02
N GLY A 309 10.11 -23.23 4.29
CA GLY A 309 11.35 -22.71 4.88
C GLY A 309 11.76 -21.31 4.43
N PHE A 310 11.01 -20.66 3.53
CA PHE A 310 11.20 -19.26 3.20
C PHE A 310 10.61 -18.39 4.31
N ASP A 311 11.41 -17.51 4.91
CA ASP A 311 11.03 -16.76 6.11
C ASP A 311 10.72 -15.28 5.80
N GLN A 312 10.14 -14.99 4.65
CA GLN A 312 9.68 -13.65 4.28
C GLN A 312 8.28 -13.72 3.68
N TRP A 313 7.58 -12.60 3.74
CA TRP A 313 6.21 -12.49 3.21
C TRP A 313 6.19 -12.54 1.69
N VAL A 314 5.29 -13.32 1.14
CA VAL A 314 4.93 -13.23 -0.28
C VAL A 314 3.98 -12.05 -0.46
N ASN A 315 4.36 -11.07 -1.29
CA ASN A 315 3.54 -9.90 -1.58
C ASN A 315 2.74 -10.12 -2.89
N SER A 316 3.26 -9.65 -4.02
CA SER A 316 2.64 -9.85 -5.34
C SER A 316 3.19 -11.10 -6.02
N PHE A 317 2.35 -11.82 -6.78
CA PHE A 317 2.77 -13.03 -7.50
C PHE A 317 2.07 -13.21 -8.85
N VAL A 318 2.70 -13.96 -9.76
CA VAL A 318 2.21 -14.27 -11.10
C VAL A 318 2.66 -15.65 -11.57
N TRP A 319 1.79 -16.36 -12.28
CA TRP A 319 2.13 -17.61 -12.95
C TRP A 319 3.04 -17.40 -14.17
N GLY A 320 4.01 -18.30 -14.34
CA GLY A 320 4.65 -18.51 -15.63
C GLY A 320 3.68 -19.18 -16.63
N PRO A 321 3.92 -19.03 -17.95
CA PRO A 321 3.06 -19.62 -18.97
C PRO A 321 3.13 -21.16 -19.02
N ASP A 322 4.11 -21.77 -18.34
CA ASP A 322 4.28 -23.21 -18.21
C ASP A 322 3.26 -23.88 -17.26
N GLY A 323 2.57 -23.08 -16.44
CA GLY A 323 1.64 -23.57 -15.40
C GLY A 323 2.29 -24.30 -14.23
N ASP A 324 3.62 -24.22 -14.11
CA ASP A 324 4.38 -24.81 -13.01
C ASP A 324 5.12 -23.74 -12.20
N THR A 325 5.74 -22.78 -12.86
CA THR A 325 6.55 -21.74 -12.23
C THR A 325 5.66 -20.61 -11.71
N VAL A 326 5.96 -20.11 -10.51
CA VAL A 326 5.35 -18.89 -9.95
C VAL A 326 6.46 -17.90 -9.57
N TYR A 327 6.36 -16.67 -10.07
CA TYR A 327 7.22 -15.56 -9.69
C TYR A 327 6.51 -14.70 -8.65
N PHE A 328 7.24 -14.21 -7.65
CA PHE A 328 6.66 -13.40 -6.60
C PHE A 328 7.66 -12.40 -6.01
N THR A 329 7.15 -11.34 -5.39
CA THR A 329 7.96 -10.38 -4.64
C THR A 329 7.93 -10.71 -3.15
N ALA A 330 9.03 -10.40 -2.46
CA ALA A 330 9.10 -10.50 -1.01
C ALA A 330 10.04 -9.42 -0.46
N PRO A 331 9.78 -8.88 0.75
CA PRO A 331 10.66 -7.90 1.36
C PRO A 331 11.99 -8.54 1.78
N GLU A 332 13.09 -7.81 1.60
CA GLU A 332 14.41 -8.22 2.06
C GLU A 332 15.26 -6.98 2.38
N ARG A 333 15.44 -6.67 3.67
CA ARG A 333 16.34 -5.62 4.17
C ARG A 333 16.21 -4.26 3.45
N GLY A 334 14.99 -3.71 3.38
CA GLY A 334 14.73 -2.42 2.73
C GLY A 334 14.68 -2.48 1.20
N GLN A 335 14.54 -3.68 0.63
CA GLN A 335 14.34 -3.92 -0.80
C GLN A 335 13.16 -4.87 -0.98
N GLN A 336 12.71 -5.05 -2.21
CA GLN A 336 11.65 -6.00 -2.57
C GLN A 336 12.04 -6.84 -3.81
N PRO A 337 12.97 -7.81 -3.65
CA PRO A 337 13.42 -8.66 -4.75
C PRO A 337 12.28 -9.51 -5.34
N ILE A 338 12.47 -9.94 -6.58
CA ILE A 338 11.64 -10.98 -7.21
C ILE A 338 12.30 -12.34 -6.99
N PHE A 339 11.49 -13.30 -6.57
CA PHE A 339 11.81 -14.72 -6.39
C PHE A 339 10.96 -15.57 -7.34
N LYS A 340 11.30 -16.85 -7.45
CA LYS A 340 10.49 -17.87 -8.11
C LYS A 340 10.43 -19.15 -7.28
N THR A 341 9.36 -19.92 -7.49
CA THR A 341 9.19 -21.30 -7.02
C THR A 341 8.40 -22.09 -8.08
N SER A 342 8.16 -23.38 -7.85
CA SER A 342 7.35 -24.21 -8.76
C SER A 342 6.46 -25.20 -8.02
N VAL A 343 5.37 -25.62 -8.66
CA VAL A 343 4.45 -26.63 -8.12
C VAL A 343 5.11 -28.01 -8.05
N SER A 344 5.88 -28.36 -9.09
CA SER A 344 6.59 -29.63 -9.23
C SER A 344 7.75 -29.75 -8.23
N ARG A 345 8.42 -28.63 -7.92
CA ARG A 345 9.53 -28.54 -6.96
C ARG A 345 9.46 -27.23 -6.19
N ALA A 346 8.82 -27.29 -5.01
CA ALA A 346 8.71 -26.15 -4.10
C ALA A 346 10.09 -25.75 -3.53
N ARG A 347 10.79 -24.87 -4.23
CA ARG A 347 12.08 -24.31 -3.85
C ARG A 347 12.12 -22.85 -4.26
N VAL A 348 12.31 -21.97 -3.27
CA VAL A 348 12.45 -20.54 -3.52
C VAL A 348 13.84 -20.20 -4.03
N GLU A 349 13.89 -19.48 -5.15
CA GLU A 349 15.11 -18.97 -5.77
C GLU A 349 14.96 -17.49 -6.06
N LYS A 350 15.95 -16.69 -5.67
CA LYS A 350 15.97 -15.26 -6.01
C LYS A 350 16.27 -15.08 -7.51
N VAL A 351 15.51 -14.20 -8.16
CA VAL A 351 15.59 -13.90 -9.60
C VAL A 351 16.18 -12.51 -9.85
N LEU A 352 15.82 -11.52 -9.03
CA LEU A 352 16.20 -10.13 -9.25
C LEU A 352 16.17 -9.32 -7.95
N ASP A 353 17.27 -8.66 -7.58
CA ASP A 353 17.36 -7.71 -6.47
C ASP A 353 16.73 -6.34 -6.79
N GLY A 354 16.58 -5.47 -5.79
CA GLY A 354 16.00 -4.13 -5.90
C GLY A 354 14.58 -4.05 -5.35
N PHE A 355 13.98 -2.86 -5.35
CA PHE A 355 12.56 -2.69 -5.05
C PHE A 355 11.73 -2.85 -6.33
N ASN A 356 11.09 -4.01 -6.49
CA ASN A 356 10.29 -4.35 -7.65
C ASN A 356 8.87 -4.70 -7.22
N ASP A 357 7.88 -4.42 -8.07
CA ASP A 357 6.50 -4.82 -7.83
C ASP A 357 5.74 -5.13 -9.13
N ASN A 358 4.52 -5.64 -8.98
CA ASN A 358 3.62 -6.06 -10.05
C ASN A 358 4.32 -6.90 -11.14
N PRO A 359 4.95 -8.04 -10.77
CA PRO A 359 5.60 -8.90 -11.74
C PRO A 359 4.59 -9.45 -12.74
N GLN A 360 4.96 -9.46 -14.02
CA GLN A 360 4.21 -10.02 -15.14
C GLN A 360 5.17 -10.83 -16.01
N VAL A 361 4.70 -11.94 -16.58
CA VAL A 361 5.48 -12.74 -17.53
C VAL A 361 4.87 -12.64 -18.92
N THR A 362 5.68 -12.41 -19.95
CA THR A 362 5.17 -12.40 -21.32
C THR A 362 4.63 -13.77 -21.71
N PRO A 363 3.55 -13.86 -22.52
CA PRO A 363 2.96 -15.14 -22.92
C PRO A 363 3.92 -16.12 -23.60
N ASP A 364 4.97 -15.61 -24.25
CA ASP A 364 6.03 -16.42 -24.87
C ASP A 364 7.11 -16.91 -23.90
N GLY A 365 6.99 -16.59 -22.60
CA GLY A 365 7.91 -17.00 -21.54
C GLY A 365 9.31 -16.38 -21.66
N LYS A 366 9.48 -15.30 -22.42
CA LYS A 366 10.81 -14.70 -22.63
C LYS A 366 11.16 -13.58 -21.66
N TRP A 367 10.17 -12.82 -21.19
CA TRP A 367 10.42 -11.60 -20.41
C TRP A 367 9.63 -11.59 -19.11
N LEU A 368 10.31 -11.16 -18.05
CA LEU A 368 9.71 -10.67 -16.82
C LEU A 368 9.57 -9.15 -16.94
N VAL A 369 8.36 -8.63 -16.75
CA VAL A 369 8.03 -7.20 -16.75
C VAL A 369 7.58 -6.82 -15.34
N MET A 370 7.97 -5.65 -14.87
CA MET A 370 7.73 -5.22 -13.49
C MET A 370 7.77 -3.69 -13.39
N THR A 371 7.20 -3.13 -12.33
CA THR A 371 7.56 -1.79 -11.88
C THR A 371 8.81 -1.86 -11.02
N ARG A 372 9.68 -0.84 -11.12
CA ARG A 372 10.86 -0.72 -10.26
C ARG A 372 11.08 0.73 -9.87
N GLU A 373 11.48 0.94 -8.63
CA GLU A 373 11.75 2.26 -8.04
C GLU A 373 12.93 2.21 -7.06
N SER A 374 13.33 3.40 -6.60
CA SER A 374 14.30 3.63 -5.52
C SER A 374 14.01 4.97 -4.84
N LEU A 375 14.70 5.28 -3.74
CA LEU A 375 14.66 6.61 -3.12
C LEU A 375 15.18 7.75 -4.02
N THR A 376 15.76 7.41 -5.17
CA THR A 376 16.26 8.36 -6.19
C THR A 376 15.57 8.24 -7.54
N GLN A 377 14.64 7.28 -7.69
CA GLN A 377 13.96 7.01 -8.94
C GLN A 377 12.48 6.65 -8.68
N PRO A 378 11.52 7.49 -9.12
CA PRO A 378 10.12 7.10 -9.16
C PRO A 378 9.89 5.82 -9.95
N ALA A 379 8.79 5.12 -9.65
CA ALA A 379 8.37 3.93 -10.38
C ALA A 379 8.38 4.15 -11.91
N GLU A 380 9.12 3.28 -12.60
CA GLU A 380 9.10 3.13 -14.06
C GLU A 380 8.87 1.65 -14.40
N VAL A 381 8.44 1.38 -15.63
CA VAL A 381 8.33 0.02 -16.16
C VAL A 381 9.72 -0.49 -16.54
N PHE A 382 10.04 -1.70 -16.11
CA PHE A 382 11.25 -2.42 -16.50
C PHE A 382 10.90 -3.76 -17.12
N ARG A 383 11.86 -4.35 -17.82
CA ARG A 383 11.82 -5.73 -18.29
C ARG A 383 13.16 -6.40 -18.10
N LYS A 384 13.16 -7.72 -17.89
CA LYS A 384 14.36 -8.56 -17.81
C LYS A 384 14.11 -9.84 -18.64
N PRO A 385 15.09 -10.35 -19.41
CA PRO A 385 14.99 -11.70 -19.93
C PRO A 385 14.77 -12.71 -18.80
N LEU A 386 13.90 -13.70 -18.99
CA LEU A 386 13.73 -14.79 -18.00
C LEU A 386 14.94 -15.73 -17.93
N THR A 387 15.77 -15.72 -18.98
CA THR A 387 17.13 -16.27 -18.98
C THR A 387 18.10 -15.31 -18.27
N ASP A 388 19.40 -15.46 -18.53
CA ASP A 388 20.41 -14.53 -18.05
C ASP A 388 20.29 -13.15 -18.74
N GLY A 389 20.54 -12.09 -17.97
CA GLY A 389 20.50 -10.70 -18.44
C GLY A 389 20.08 -9.72 -17.34
N SER A 390 20.47 -8.46 -17.48
CA SER A 390 20.11 -7.38 -16.55
C SER A 390 18.74 -6.79 -16.88
N PRO A 391 18.02 -6.22 -15.89
CA PRO A 391 16.80 -5.47 -16.16
C PRO A 391 17.11 -4.21 -17.00
N ALA A 392 16.23 -3.89 -17.94
CA ALA A 392 16.27 -2.69 -18.77
C ALA A 392 14.99 -1.88 -18.55
N ARG A 393 15.15 -0.55 -18.46
CA ARG A 393 14.03 0.39 -18.34
C ARG A 393 13.26 0.47 -19.67
N VAL A 394 11.94 0.54 -19.59
CA VAL A 394 11.01 0.60 -20.73
C VAL A 394 10.37 1.99 -20.85
N THR A 395 10.01 2.60 -19.73
CA THR A 395 9.44 3.96 -19.67
C THR A 395 10.43 4.95 -19.06
N HIS A 396 10.34 6.21 -19.46
CA HIS A 396 11.28 7.27 -19.05
C HIS A 396 10.52 8.53 -18.61
N ALA A 397 9.37 8.35 -17.94
CA ALA A 397 8.41 9.43 -17.71
C ALA A 397 8.96 10.55 -16.81
N ASN A 398 9.97 10.25 -16.00
CA ASN A 398 10.54 11.16 -15.00
C ASN A 398 12.02 11.52 -15.22
N ASP A 399 12.64 11.07 -16.32
CA ASP A 399 14.10 11.21 -16.55
C ASP A 399 14.54 12.68 -16.59
N SER A 400 13.80 13.52 -17.33
CA SER A 400 14.15 14.95 -17.46
C SER A 400 14.12 15.65 -16.10
N LEU A 401 13.10 15.42 -15.28
CA LEU A 401 12.96 16.06 -13.99
C LEU A 401 14.02 15.56 -13.01
N THR A 402 14.19 14.24 -12.90
CA THR A 402 15.15 13.64 -11.95
C THR A 402 16.60 13.97 -12.29
N ALA A 403 16.93 14.21 -13.57
CA ALA A 403 18.26 14.64 -13.99
C ALA A 403 18.66 16.02 -13.44
N GLU A 404 17.69 16.91 -13.18
CA GLU A 404 17.92 18.24 -12.60
C GLU A 404 18.12 18.22 -11.07
N LEU A 405 17.74 17.12 -10.42
CA LEU A 405 17.66 17.03 -8.96
C LEU A 405 18.92 16.39 -8.36
N ASP A 406 19.37 16.98 -7.25
CA ASP A 406 20.44 16.45 -6.40
C ASP A 406 19.85 15.45 -5.40
N LEU A 407 19.55 14.25 -5.90
CA LEU A 407 18.99 13.15 -5.11
C LEU A 407 20.12 12.23 -4.66
N HIS A 408 20.30 12.08 -3.34
CA HIS A 408 21.32 11.20 -2.78
C HIS A 408 20.78 9.78 -2.62
N SER A 409 21.55 8.79 -3.10
CA SER A 409 21.22 7.37 -2.85
C SER A 409 21.34 7.06 -1.36
N PRO A 410 20.50 6.15 -0.82
CA PRO A 410 20.56 5.80 0.59
C PRO A 410 21.83 5.00 0.90
N GLU A 411 22.38 5.22 2.09
CA GLU A 411 23.42 4.38 2.69
C GLU A 411 22.76 3.33 3.59
N SER A 412 23.11 2.05 3.40
CA SER A 412 22.68 0.97 4.27
C SER A 412 23.53 0.96 5.53
N ILE A 413 22.88 1.21 6.66
CA ILE A 413 23.50 1.26 7.98
C ILE A 413 23.05 0.05 8.79
N LYS A 414 23.98 -0.50 9.57
CA LYS A 414 23.73 -1.59 10.51
C LYS A 414 24.16 -1.16 11.90
N ALA A 415 23.27 -1.29 12.87
CA ALA A 415 23.54 -1.03 14.27
C ALA A 415 23.12 -2.23 15.12
N LYS A 416 23.75 -2.42 16.27
CA LYS A 416 23.31 -3.44 17.23
C LYS A 416 22.05 -2.93 17.94
N GLY A 417 20.96 -3.69 17.86
CA GLY A 417 19.69 -3.38 18.51
C GLY A 417 19.42 -4.20 19.77
N ALA A 418 18.15 -4.20 20.16
CA ALA A 418 17.60 -5.05 21.20
C ALA A 418 17.79 -6.54 20.87
N LEU A 419 17.68 -7.38 21.90
CA LEU A 419 17.67 -8.85 21.77
C LEU A 419 18.87 -9.46 21.00
N GLY A 420 19.95 -8.70 20.81
CA GLY A 420 21.12 -9.12 20.03
C GLY A 420 20.94 -9.05 18.51
N ALA A 421 19.85 -8.45 18.01
CA ALA A 421 19.61 -8.29 16.58
C ALA A 421 20.48 -7.19 15.95
N GLU A 422 20.65 -7.28 14.63
CA GLU A 422 21.21 -6.22 13.79
C GLU A 422 20.05 -5.41 13.20
N ILE A 423 19.99 -4.12 13.53
CA ILE A 423 19.00 -3.17 13.02
C ILE A 423 19.55 -2.53 11.77
N HIS A 424 18.78 -2.63 10.70
CA HIS A 424 19.12 -2.04 9.42
C HIS A 424 18.38 -0.70 9.26
N SER A 425 19.08 0.29 8.75
CA SER A 425 18.53 1.62 8.48
C SER A 425 19.00 2.13 7.12
N LEU A 426 18.19 2.96 6.49
CA LEU A 426 18.57 3.73 5.31
C LEU A 426 18.92 5.16 5.74
N LEU A 427 20.11 5.64 5.38
CA LEU A 427 20.57 7.00 5.68
C LEU A 427 20.67 7.83 4.40
N ILE A 428 20.03 9.01 4.39
CA ILE A 428 20.11 9.95 3.27
C ILE A 428 20.82 11.23 3.72
N LYS A 429 21.77 11.68 2.91
CA LYS A 429 22.50 12.93 3.09
C LYS A 429 21.80 14.07 2.34
N PRO A 430 21.86 15.31 2.86
CA PRO A 430 21.25 16.47 2.19
C PRO A 430 21.99 16.81 0.88
N PRO A 431 21.31 17.46 -0.09
CA PRO A 431 21.94 18.03 -1.27
C PRO A 431 23.16 18.89 -0.96
N GLY A 432 24.20 18.80 -1.79
CA GLY A 432 25.46 19.53 -1.60
C GLY A 432 26.20 19.19 -0.29
N PHE A 433 26.03 17.96 0.21
CA PHE A 433 26.67 17.48 1.44
C PHE A 433 28.19 17.68 1.43
N GLN A 434 28.73 18.13 2.57
CA GLN A 434 30.16 18.31 2.82
C GLN A 434 30.51 17.75 4.19
N GLU A 435 31.43 16.79 4.23
CA GLU A 435 31.79 16.08 5.47
C GLU A 435 32.35 16.99 6.57
N SER A 436 32.93 18.14 6.20
CA SER A 436 33.47 19.13 7.14
C SER A 436 32.39 20.00 7.81
N ARG A 437 31.12 19.93 7.39
CA ARG A 437 30.02 20.72 7.95
C ARG A 437 29.20 19.89 8.93
N LYS A 438 28.58 20.58 9.90
CA LYS A 438 27.62 20.00 10.84
C LYS A 438 26.20 20.23 10.35
N TYR A 439 25.38 19.18 10.36
CA TYR A 439 24.01 19.19 9.88
C TYR A 439 23.03 18.83 11.01
N PRO A 440 21.84 19.44 11.05
CA PRO A 440 20.75 18.88 11.84
C PRO A 440 20.38 17.49 11.29
N ALA A 441 19.79 16.65 12.14
CA ALA A 441 19.45 15.29 11.77
C ALA A 441 18.02 14.93 12.16
N LEU A 442 17.43 14.00 11.42
CA LEU A 442 16.04 13.58 11.58
C LEU A 442 15.94 12.06 11.60
N LEU A 443 15.32 11.52 12.65
CA LEU A 443 14.89 10.12 12.70
C LEU A 443 13.46 10.01 12.18
N LEU A 444 13.26 9.35 11.03
CA LEU A 444 11.94 9.07 10.48
C LEU A 444 11.50 7.66 10.87
N ILE A 445 10.34 7.54 11.51
CA ILE A 445 9.83 6.27 12.03
C ILE A 445 8.62 5.85 11.19
N HIS A 446 8.68 4.67 10.57
CA HIS A 446 7.61 4.19 9.70
C HIS A 446 6.38 3.75 10.51
N GLY A 447 5.22 3.75 9.84
CA GLY A 447 3.98 3.16 10.34
C GLY A 447 3.98 1.63 10.25
N GLY A 448 2.92 0.99 10.73
CA GLY A 448 2.84 -0.47 10.86
C GLY A 448 2.24 -0.84 12.21
N PRO A 449 2.93 -1.60 13.09
CA PRO A 449 4.39 -1.73 13.14
C PRO A 449 5.00 -2.68 12.12
N GLN A 450 4.21 -3.58 11.53
CA GLN A 450 4.69 -4.56 10.55
C GLN A 450 4.76 -3.97 9.13
N GLY A 451 5.75 -3.10 8.93
CA GLY A 451 6.15 -2.51 7.65
C GLY A 451 7.65 -2.24 7.63
N ALA A 452 8.16 -1.50 6.65
CA ALA A 452 9.57 -1.13 6.59
C ALA A 452 9.76 0.20 5.86
N TRP A 453 10.86 0.89 6.15
CA TRP A 453 11.46 1.77 5.18
C TRP A 453 12.21 0.97 4.12
N ASP A 454 11.88 1.25 2.87
CA ASP A 454 12.49 0.62 1.72
C ASP A 454 13.23 1.66 0.87
N ASP A 455 14.16 1.19 0.05
CA ASP A 455 14.71 1.96 -1.07
C ASP A 455 13.65 2.04 -2.16
N ALA A 456 12.62 2.84 -1.91
CA ALA A 456 11.43 3.01 -2.75
C ALA A 456 10.97 4.47 -2.75
N TRP A 457 10.33 4.90 -3.83
CA TRP A 457 9.92 6.29 -4.00
C TRP A 457 8.57 6.57 -3.31
N GLY A 458 8.61 7.19 -2.13
CA GLY A 458 7.41 7.66 -1.45
C GLY A 458 6.88 9.00 -2.00
N TYR A 459 5.56 9.20 -2.06
CA TYR A 459 4.96 10.52 -2.27
C TYR A 459 4.54 11.20 -0.95
N ARG A 460 4.34 10.39 0.08
CA ARG A 460 4.13 10.79 1.46
C ARG A 460 5.44 10.49 2.18
N TRP A 461 5.84 11.34 3.13
CA TRP A 461 7.07 11.12 3.90
C TRP A 461 8.32 10.87 3.03
N ASN A 462 8.41 11.50 1.85
CA ASN A 462 9.56 11.29 0.97
C ASN A 462 10.84 11.81 1.64
N ALA A 463 11.80 10.93 1.91
CA ALA A 463 13.02 11.29 2.64
C ALA A 463 13.89 12.33 1.92
N GLN A 464 13.84 12.41 0.59
CA GLN A 464 14.53 13.46 -0.18
C GLN A 464 13.95 14.84 0.10
N MET A 465 12.65 14.97 0.40
CA MET A 465 12.04 16.25 0.78
C MET A 465 12.57 16.77 2.12
N PHE A 466 12.81 15.88 3.07
CA PHE A 466 13.45 16.24 4.33
C PHE A 466 14.94 16.53 4.11
N ALA A 467 15.66 15.69 3.36
CA ALA A 467 17.06 15.93 3.03
C ALA A 467 17.28 17.28 2.32
N ALA A 468 16.37 17.68 1.43
CA ALA A 468 16.37 18.97 0.74
C ALA A 468 16.30 20.18 1.69
N HIS A 469 15.78 20.01 2.92
CA HIS A 469 15.79 21.03 3.97
C HIS A 469 17.10 21.06 4.78
N GLY A 470 18.11 20.28 4.39
CA GLY A 470 19.44 20.27 5.01
C GLY A 470 19.60 19.25 6.13
N TYR A 471 18.66 18.31 6.28
CA TYR A 471 18.72 17.26 7.29
C TYR A 471 19.54 16.05 6.81
N VAL A 472 20.32 15.46 7.71
CA VAL A 472 20.72 14.05 7.58
C VAL A 472 19.55 13.20 8.07
N VAL A 473 18.98 12.37 7.19
CA VAL A 473 17.76 11.61 7.48
C VAL A 473 18.12 10.15 7.72
N MET A 474 17.72 9.61 8.87
CA MET A 474 17.85 8.19 9.21
C MET A 474 16.47 7.53 9.23
N MET A 475 16.33 6.43 8.50
CA MET A 475 15.11 5.64 8.35
C MET A 475 15.38 4.21 8.87
N PRO A 476 15.26 3.96 10.17
CA PRO A 476 15.47 2.64 10.78
C PRO A 476 14.31 1.68 10.54
N ASN A 477 14.63 0.39 10.40
CA ASN A 477 13.69 -0.73 10.43
C ASN A 477 13.90 -1.53 11.73
N PRO A 478 13.25 -1.12 12.84
CA PRO A 478 13.36 -1.77 14.15
C PRO A 478 12.65 -3.13 14.19
N HIS A 479 12.74 -3.88 15.31
CA HIS A 479 11.91 -5.06 15.54
C HIS A 479 10.44 -4.76 15.22
N GLY A 480 9.76 -5.74 14.63
CA GLY A 480 8.45 -5.59 14.01
C GLY A 480 8.51 -5.39 12.50
N SER A 481 9.60 -4.85 11.95
CA SER A 481 9.67 -4.58 10.51
C SER A 481 9.72 -5.85 9.65
N THR A 482 9.12 -5.76 8.45
CA THR A 482 9.19 -6.83 7.45
C THR A 482 10.56 -6.86 6.74
N GLY A 483 10.91 -8.00 6.14
CA GLY A 483 12.18 -8.16 5.41
C GLY A 483 13.35 -8.70 6.23
N TYR A 484 13.11 -9.11 7.49
CA TYR A 484 14.14 -9.59 8.44
C TYR A 484 13.83 -10.96 9.06
N GLY A 485 12.80 -11.66 8.59
CA GLY A 485 12.35 -12.93 9.18
C GLY A 485 11.08 -12.78 9.99
N GLN A 486 10.21 -13.79 10.00
CA GLN A 486 8.94 -13.74 10.72
C GLN A 486 9.14 -13.57 12.24
N LYS A 487 10.21 -14.14 12.79
CA LYS A 487 10.54 -13.97 14.21
C LYS A 487 10.74 -12.50 14.57
N PHE A 488 11.45 -11.75 13.74
CA PHE A 488 11.73 -10.33 13.96
C PHE A 488 10.44 -9.48 13.90
N VAL A 489 9.49 -9.88 13.04
CA VAL A 489 8.15 -9.29 12.95
C VAL A 489 7.31 -9.56 14.22
N GLU A 490 7.42 -10.76 14.80
CA GLU A 490 6.64 -11.19 15.96
C GLU A 490 7.15 -10.69 17.31
N GLU A 491 8.44 -10.39 17.42
CA GLU A 491 9.10 -10.05 18.69
C GLU A 491 8.52 -8.78 19.35
N ILE A 492 7.71 -7.99 18.65
CA ILE A 492 7.02 -6.81 19.19
C ILE A 492 5.61 -7.07 19.73
N SER A 493 4.99 -8.21 19.44
CA SER A 493 3.63 -8.46 19.92
C SER A 493 3.65 -8.65 21.43
N GLY A 494 2.97 -7.75 22.16
CA GLY A 494 3.01 -7.64 23.61
C GLY A 494 4.11 -6.70 24.15
N ASP A 495 4.92 -6.10 23.26
CA ASP A 495 6.11 -5.31 23.58
C ASP A 495 6.26 -4.01 22.76
N TRP A 496 5.16 -3.33 22.43
CA TRP A 496 5.15 -2.15 21.55
C TRP A 496 6.15 -1.03 21.93
N GLY A 497 6.37 -0.77 23.22
CA GLY A 497 7.32 0.24 23.70
C GLY A 497 8.67 -0.33 24.14
N GLY A 498 8.95 -1.62 23.90
CA GLY A 498 10.15 -2.32 24.36
C GLY A 498 11.25 -2.41 23.31
N ALA A 499 11.40 -3.57 22.65
CA ALA A 499 12.47 -3.84 21.69
C ALA A 499 12.52 -2.80 20.56
N CYS A 500 11.35 -2.47 19.98
CA CYS A 500 11.25 -1.46 18.92
C CYS A 500 11.80 -0.09 19.36
N TYR A 501 11.43 0.38 20.56
CA TYR A 501 11.95 1.64 21.11
C TYR A 501 13.48 1.60 21.31
N GLN A 502 14.01 0.49 21.83
CA GLN A 502 15.45 0.32 22.03
C GLN A 502 16.23 0.36 20.71
N ASP A 503 15.70 -0.25 19.65
CA ASP A 503 16.30 -0.20 18.32
C ASP A 503 16.33 1.21 17.74
N LEU A 504 15.23 1.95 17.90
CA LEU A 504 15.15 3.34 17.46
C LEU A 504 16.14 4.22 18.21
N MET A 505 16.35 3.97 19.50
CA MET A 505 17.38 4.66 20.28
C MET A 505 18.79 4.27 19.83
N ALA A 506 19.04 3.00 19.51
CA ALA A 506 20.32 2.55 18.95
C ALA A 506 20.61 3.18 17.57
N ALA A 507 19.59 3.31 16.71
CA ALA A 507 19.71 4.02 15.44
C ALA A 507 20.00 5.52 15.65
N ALA A 508 19.37 6.14 16.64
CA ALA A 508 19.65 7.52 17.02
C ALA A 508 21.07 7.70 17.60
N ASP A 509 21.57 6.74 18.38
CA ASP A 509 22.95 6.74 18.89
C ASP A 509 23.96 6.65 17.74
N TYR A 510 23.71 5.79 16.76
CA TYR A 510 24.52 5.72 15.55
C TYR A 510 24.49 7.06 14.80
N LEU A 511 23.31 7.62 14.56
CA LEU A 511 23.13 8.89 13.87
C LEU A 511 23.91 10.02 14.55
N GLU A 512 23.83 10.13 15.88
CA GLU A 512 24.58 11.11 16.66
C GLU A 512 26.09 10.88 16.62
N SER A 513 26.55 9.64 16.47
CA SER A 513 27.99 9.32 16.40
C SER A 513 28.68 9.87 15.14
N LEU A 514 27.91 10.18 14.09
CA LEU A 514 28.45 10.63 12.82
C LEU A 514 29.13 12.01 12.96
N PRO A 515 30.34 12.19 12.41
CA PRO A 515 31.16 13.38 12.65
C PRO A 515 30.56 14.65 12.03
N TYR A 516 29.62 14.52 11.10
CA TYR A 516 28.91 15.63 10.44
C TYR A 516 27.51 15.88 11.02
N VAL A 517 27.07 15.16 12.04
CA VAL A 517 25.77 15.42 12.72
C VAL A 517 25.97 16.37 13.90
N ASP A 518 25.05 17.34 14.02
CA ASP A 518 24.91 18.19 15.20
C ASP A 518 23.92 17.58 16.20
N LYS A 519 24.46 17.04 17.30
CA LYS A 519 23.70 16.40 18.37
C LYS A 519 22.73 17.35 19.10
N ALA A 520 22.97 18.66 19.04
CA ALA A 520 22.06 19.64 19.62
C ALA A 520 20.80 19.86 18.76
N ARG A 521 20.76 19.31 17.55
CA ARG A 521 19.72 19.57 16.54
C ARG A 521 19.19 18.27 15.92
N LEU A 522 18.74 17.38 16.80
CA LEU A 522 18.11 16.12 16.43
C LEU A 522 16.58 16.21 16.56
N GLY A 523 15.86 15.83 15.51
CA GLY A 523 14.40 15.69 15.52
C GLY A 523 13.96 14.24 15.30
N ALA A 524 12.71 13.94 15.61
CA ALA A 524 12.06 12.69 15.20
C ALA A 524 10.65 12.95 14.69
N ALA A 525 10.22 12.16 13.70
CA ALA A 525 8.89 12.25 13.13
C ALA A 525 8.39 10.88 12.67
N GLY A 526 7.09 10.63 12.75
CA GLY A 526 6.50 9.37 12.30
C GLY A 526 4.98 9.44 12.19
N ALA A 527 4.41 8.47 11.45
CA ALA A 527 2.98 8.32 11.26
C ALA A 527 2.45 6.98 11.75
N SER A 528 1.17 6.89 12.14
CA SER A 528 0.54 5.63 12.56
C SER A 528 1.26 5.03 13.78
N PHE A 529 1.70 3.77 13.72
CA PHE A 529 2.63 3.21 14.72
C PHE A 529 3.90 4.07 14.94
N GLY A 530 4.43 4.69 13.89
CA GLY A 530 5.52 5.66 14.03
C GLY A 530 5.10 6.88 14.85
N GLY A 531 3.86 7.34 14.71
CA GLY A 531 3.28 8.40 15.55
C GLY A 531 3.09 7.96 17.00
N PHE A 532 2.65 6.73 17.24
CA PHE A 532 2.67 6.09 18.56
C PHE A 532 4.08 6.13 19.17
N MET A 533 5.08 5.78 18.39
CA MET A 533 6.45 5.74 18.87
C MET A 533 7.04 7.14 19.11
N ILE A 534 6.60 8.16 18.37
CA ILE A 534 6.88 9.56 18.70
C ILE A 534 6.26 9.95 20.04
N ASN A 535 5.00 9.58 20.28
CA ASN A 535 4.33 9.84 21.56
C ASN A 535 5.05 9.13 22.71
N TRP A 536 5.51 7.89 22.50
CA TRP A 536 6.30 7.13 23.47
C TRP A 536 7.66 7.77 23.74
N ILE A 537 8.42 8.11 22.69
CA ILE A 537 9.71 8.81 22.77
C ILE A 537 9.59 10.08 23.61
N ALA A 538 8.52 10.86 23.40
CA ALA A 538 8.29 12.12 24.10
C ALA A 538 8.22 11.96 25.63
N GLY A 539 7.72 10.83 26.12
CA GLY A 539 7.63 10.52 27.55
C GLY A 539 8.87 9.89 28.17
N HIS A 540 9.87 9.50 27.36
CA HIS A 540 11.01 8.68 27.80
C HIS A 540 12.38 9.33 27.57
N THR A 541 12.49 10.35 26.71
CA THR A 541 13.76 11.03 26.48
C THR A 541 13.59 12.48 26.00
N ASN A 542 14.54 13.34 26.36
CA ASN A 542 14.64 14.74 25.91
C ASN A 542 15.78 14.97 24.90
N ARG A 543 16.31 13.91 24.29
CA ARG A 543 17.40 14.00 23.29
C ARG A 543 16.97 14.79 22.05
N PHE A 544 15.73 14.56 21.59
CA PHE A 544 15.15 15.25 20.44
C PHE A 544 14.68 16.66 20.81
N LYS A 545 14.78 17.62 19.88
CA LYS A 545 14.40 19.02 20.08
C LYS A 545 13.08 19.40 19.41
N ALA A 546 12.61 18.58 18.47
CA ALA A 546 11.28 18.67 17.90
C ALA A 546 10.75 17.29 17.56
N LEU A 547 9.45 17.10 17.80
CA LEU A 547 8.71 15.89 17.50
C LEU A 547 7.54 16.19 16.57
N VAL A 548 7.23 15.24 15.67
CA VAL A 548 6.04 15.28 14.81
C VAL A 548 5.32 13.94 14.89
N SER A 549 4.14 13.93 15.50
CA SER A 549 3.25 12.77 15.60
C SER A 549 2.10 12.94 14.60
N HIS A 550 1.98 12.03 13.64
CA HIS A 550 0.93 12.03 12.62
C HIS A 550 0.06 10.78 12.81
N ASP A 551 -1.24 10.94 13.03
CA ASP A 551 -2.17 9.82 13.21
C ASP A 551 -1.63 8.79 14.23
N GLY A 552 -1.07 9.30 15.34
CA GLY A 552 -0.33 8.49 16.30
C GLY A 552 -1.20 8.03 17.47
N VAL A 553 -1.15 6.74 17.81
CA VAL A 553 -1.87 6.20 18.98
C VAL A 553 -1.33 6.82 20.28
N TYR A 554 -2.22 7.29 21.14
CA TYR A 554 -1.90 7.96 22.40
C TYR A 554 -2.38 7.18 23.63
N ASP A 555 -3.54 6.55 23.54
CA ASP A 555 -4.14 5.77 24.62
C ASP A 555 -4.74 4.46 24.05
N GLN A 556 -4.14 3.33 24.43
CA GLN A 556 -4.45 2.03 23.84
C GLN A 556 -5.85 1.52 24.19
N ARG A 557 -6.36 1.87 25.37
CA ARG A 557 -7.69 1.43 25.82
C ARG A 557 -8.79 2.13 25.04
N SER A 558 -8.68 3.45 24.85
CA SER A 558 -9.60 4.20 24.00
C SER A 558 -9.47 3.81 22.53
N MET A 559 -8.23 3.62 22.04
CA MET A 559 -7.95 3.16 20.68
C MET A 559 -8.70 1.87 20.34
N TYR A 560 -8.66 0.86 21.22
CA TYR A 560 -9.40 -0.39 21.02
C TYR A 560 -10.90 -0.17 20.82
N GLY A 561 -11.51 0.77 21.55
CA GLY A 561 -12.94 1.03 21.45
C GLY A 561 -13.35 1.85 20.22
N GLU A 562 -12.40 2.51 19.55
CA GLU A 562 -12.67 3.42 18.43
C GLU A 562 -12.19 2.87 17.08
N THR A 563 -11.14 2.06 17.07
CA THR A 563 -10.62 1.42 15.85
C THR A 563 -11.59 0.36 15.33
N GLU A 564 -11.54 0.16 14.03
CA GLU A 564 -12.43 -0.72 13.27
C GLU A 564 -11.90 -2.15 13.12
N GLU A 565 -10.59 -2.34 13.20
CA GLU A 565 -9.89 -3.61 13.02
C GLU A 565 -9.45 -4.17 14.38
N LEU A 566 -10.37 -4.77 15.13
CA LEU A 566 -10.15 -5.24 16.51
C LEU A 566 -9.23 -6.46 16.60
N TRP A 567 -9.09 -7.24 15.52
CA TRP A 567 -8.15 -8.38 15.49
C TRP A 567 -6.71 -7.94 15.80
N PHE A 568 -6.32 -6.76 15.28
CA PHE A 568 -4.99 -6.23 15.40
C PHE A 568 -4.61 -5.90 16.86
N PRO A 569 -5.33 -5.05 17.61
CA PRO A 569 -5.01 -4.82 19.02
C PRO A 569 -5.20 -6.08 19.88
N GLU A 570 -6.16 -6.96 19.59
CA GLU A 570 -6.29 -8.21 20.36
C GLU A 570 -5.05 -9.11 20.22
N TRP A 571 -4.45 -9.20 19.03
CA TRP A 571 -3.22 -9.96 18.84
C TRP A 571 -2.00 -9.29 19.49
N GLU A 572 -1.85 -7.99 19.27
CA GLU A 572 -0.72 -7.21 19.75
C GLU A 572 -0.73 -7.06 21.28
N PHE A 573 -1.91 -7.03 21.92
CA PHE A 573 -2.05 -6.95 23.38
C PHE A 573 -2.54 -8.25 24.04
N LYS A 574 -2.55 -9.36 23.30
CA LYS A 574 -2.79 -10.73 23.79
C LYS A 574 -4.18 -10.94 24.42
N GLY A 575 -5.19 -10.22 23.95
CA GLY A 575 -6.57 -10.22 24.41
C GLY A 575 -7.16 -8.82 24.44
N THR A 576 -8.41 -8.70 24.89
CA THR A 576 -9.13 -7.43 24.96
C THR A 576 -8.71 -6.56 26.16
N PRO A 577 -9.05 -5.24 26.20
CA PRO A 577 -8.66 -4.36 27.31
C PRO A 577 -9.26 -4.73 28.68
N TRP A 578 -10.34 -5.50 28.73
CA TRP A 578 -10.92 -5.98 30.00
C TRP A 578 -10.32 -7.32 30.44
N GLU A 579 -9.73 -8.10 29.53
CA GLU A 579 -9.01 -9.34 29.85
C GLU A 579 -7.52 -9.10 30.16
N LYS A 580 -6.90 -8.13 29.46
CA LYS A 580 -5.47 -7.80 29.56
C LYS A 580 -5.21 -6.32 29.90
N PRO A 581 -5.91 -5.71 30.88
CA PRO A 581 -5.81 -4.26 31.12
C PRO A 581 -4.38 -3.76 31.33
N GLN A 582 -3.52 -4.58 31.96
CA GLN A 582 -2.14 -4.20 32.26
C GLN A 582 -1.29 -3.97 31.01
N LEU A 583 -1.51 -4.72 29.92
CA LEU A 583 -0.74 -4.53 28.68
C LEU A 583 -1.13 -3.24 27.96
N TYR A 584 -2.44 -2.96 27.88
CA TYR A 584 -2.95 -1.70 27.34
C TYR A 584 -2.47 -0.51 28.17
N GLU A 585 -2.53 -0.59 29.50
CA GLU A 585 -2.03 0.47 30.39
C GLU A 585 -0.51 0.68 30.27
N LYS A 586 0.27 -0.40 30.26
CA LYS A 586 1.74 -0.33 30.17
C LYS A 586 2.20 0.40 28.92
N TRP A 587 1.54 0.15 27.79
CA TRP A 587 1.94 0.66 26.49
C TRP A 587 1.12 1.85 26.01
N SER A 588 0.46 2.58 26.92
CA SER A 588 -0.22 3.85 26.62
C SER A 588 0.70 5.06 26.87
N PRO A 589 1.07 5.85 25.85
CA PRO A 589 1.77 7.12 26.01
C PRO A 589 1.05 8.10 26.96
N SER A 590 -0.27 8.02 27.06
CA SER A 590 -1.08 8.80 28.00
C SER A 590 -0.63 8.67 29.46
N ASN A 591 -0.08 7.53 29.86
CA ASN A 591 0.38 7.26 31.23
C ASN A 591 1.77 7.86 31.57
N VAL A 592 2.49 8.37 30.57
CA VAL A 592 3.81 9.00 30.73
C VAL A 592 3.81 10.46 30.29
N VAL A 593 2.65 11.04 30.01
CA VAL A 593 2.53 12.41 29.51
C VAL A 593 3.14 13.45 30.44
N GLN A 594 3.21 13.18 31.75
CA GLN A 594 3.86 14.00 32.78
C GLN A 594 5.38 14.17 32.60
N ASN A 595 6.02 13.37 31.75
CA ASN A 595 7.44 13.48 31.47
C ASN A 595 7.74 14.34 30.24
N VAL A 596 6.74 14.55 29.37
CA VAL A 596 6.91 15.22 28.08
C VAL A 596 7.34 16.68 28.26
N GLN A 597 8.39 17.08 27.55
CA GLN A 597 8.93 18.45 27.56
C GLN A 597 9.23 18.96 26.14
N THR A 598 9.53 18.05 25.22
CA THR A 598 9.90 18.39 23.84
C THR A 598 8.71 18.97 23.06
N PRO A 599 8.90 20.08 22.33
CA PRO A 599 7.88 20.62 21.44
C PRO A 599 7.37 19.58 20.45
N MET A 600 6.05 19.47 20.30
CA MET A 600 5.42 18.48 19.42
C MET A 600 4.38 19.08 18.46
N LEU A 601 4.51 18.77 17.18
CA LEU A 601 3.45 18.94 16.18
C LEU A 601 2.62 17.65 16.14
N ILE A 602 1.30 17.81 16.13
CA ILE A 602 0.32 16.73 15.97
C ILE A 602 -0.38 16.96 14.64
N VAL A 603 -0.54 15.91 13.84
CA VAL A 603 -1.29 15.93 12.58
C VAL A 603 -2.39 14.87 12.65
N GLN A 604 -3.61 15.22 12.24
CA GLN A 604 -4.74 14.29 12.24
C GLN A 604 -5.73 14.56 11.10
N GLY A 605 -6.21 13.49 10.44
CA GLY A 605 -7.40 13.51 9.58
C GLY A 605 -8.67 13.09 10.33
N GLU A 606 -9.80 13.76 10.08
CA GLU A 606 -11.09 13.44 10.72
C GLU A 606 -11.71 12.13 10.23
N LEU A 607 -11.45 11.77 8.97
CA LEU A 607 -11.91 10.53 8.37
C LEU A 607 -10.90 9.40 8.60
N ASP A 608 -9.96 9.56 9.53
CA ASP A 608 -9.07 8.47 9.91
C ASP A 608 -9.80 7.54 10.87
N PHE A 609 -10.32 6.42 10.37
CA PHE A 609 -10.92 5.39 11.22
C PHE A 609 -9.91 4.34 11.66
N ARG A 610 -8.69 4.37 11.11
CA ARG A 610 -7.58 3.52 11.52
C ARG A 610 -7.06 3.93 12.87
N VAL A 611 -6.64 5.20 13.00
CA VAL A 611 -6.27 5.86 14.26
C VAL A 611 -7.20 7.06 14.47
N PRO A 612 -8.33 6.85 15.17
CA PRO A 612 -9.38 7.86 15.29
C PRO A 612 -8.95 9.19 15.92
N THR A 613 -9.61 10.27 15.49
CA THR A 613 -9.33 11.66 15.90
C THR A 613 -9.23 11.85 17.42
N GLY A 614 -9.95 11.04 18.20
CA GLY A 614 -9.88 11.02 19.66
C GLY A 614 -8.45 10.91 20.19
N GLN A 615 -7.57 10.16 19.52
CA GLN A 615 -6.17 9.98 19.91
C GLN A 615 -5.37 11.30 19.84
N ALA A 616 -5.52 12.05 18.74
CA ALA A 616 -4.84 13.33 18.56
C ALA A 616 -5.38 14.43 19.50
N PHE A 617 -6.70 14.49 19.70
CA PHE A 617 -7.30 15.49 20.59
C PHE A 617 -6.94 15.29 22.06
N GLN A 618 -6.92 14.03 22.52
CA GLN A 618 -6.45 13.67 23.86
C GLN A 618 -5.00 14.09 24.08
N LEU A 619 -4.10 13.77 23.13
CA LEU A 619 -2.70 14.17 23.19
C LEU A 619 -2.54 15.70 23.19
N PHE A 620 -3.18 16.41 22.25
CA PHE A 620 -3.04 17.86 22.15
C PHE A 620 -3.50 18.57 23.42
N SER A 621 -4.64 18.17 23.99
CA SER A 621 -5.18 18.72 25.23
C SER A 621 -4.24 18.48 26.41
N ALA A 622 -3.69 17.28 26.52
CA ALA A 622 -2.74 16.95 27.58
C ALA A 622 -1.45 17.77 27.48
N LEU A 623 -0.86 17.91 26.29
CA LEU A 623 0.33 18.73 26.08
C LEU A 623 0.07 20.21 26.39
N GLN A 624 -1.03 20.77 25.90
CA GLN A 624 -1.44 22.15 26.20
C GLN A 624 -1.62 22.35 27.70
N ARG A 625 -2.29 21.41 28.39
CA ARG A 625 -2.51 21.50 29.84
C ARG A 625 -1.21 21.47 30.65
N ARG A 626 -0.20 20.77 30.14
CA ARG A 626 1.14 20.69 30.72
C ARG A 626 2.05 21.87 30.38
N GLY A 627 1.61 22.77 29.52
CA GLY A 627 2.44 23.89 29.05
C GLY A 627 3.56 23.46 28.10
N VAL A 628 3.47 22.26 27.50
CA VAL A 628 4.37 21.83 26.43
C VAL A 628 3.99 22.59 25.17
N HIS A 629 4.94 23.20 24.49
CA HIS A 629 4.66 23.90 23.24
C HIS A 629 4.23 22.90 22.15
N SER A 630 2.95 22.87 21.85
CA SER A 630 2.37 21.98 20.85
C SER A 630 1.50 22.72 19.83
N LYS A 631 1.36 22.13 18.65
CA LYS A 631 0.47 22.59 17.57
C LYS A 631 -0.30 21.39 17.01
N LEU A 632 -1.57 21.58 16.66
CA LEU A 632 -2.39 20.59 15.95
C LEU A 632 -2.68 21.08 14.52
N LEU A 633 -2.32 20.28 13.53
CA LEU A 633 -2.76 20.41 12.15
C LEU A 633 -3.87 19.39 11.90
N TYR A 634 -5.10 19.85 11.71
CA TYR A 634 -6.28 19.01 11.60
C TYR A 634 -6.94 19.17 10.23
N PHE A 635 -7.22 18.06 9.56
CA PHE A 635 -7.88 18.03 8.25
C PHE A 635 -9.27 17.39 8.38
N PRO A 636 -10.36 18.17 8.31
CA PRO A 636 -11.73 17.64 8.47
C PRO A 636 -12.18 16.75 7.31
N ASP A 637 -11.42 16.71 6.21
CA ASP A 637 -11.80 16.06 4.96
C ASP A 637 -10.72 15.10 4.42
N GLU A 638 -9.86 14.61 5.29
CA GLU A 638 -8.81 13.62 5.01
C GLU A 638 -8.91 12.43 5.96
N GLY A 639 -8.47 11.26 5.47
CA GLY A 639 -8.21 10.09 6.31
C GLY A 639 -6.74 9.94 6.70
N HIS A 640 -6.31 8.72 7.01
CA HIS A 640 -5.00 8.32 7.58
C HIS A 640 -3.72 8.73 6.81
N TRP A 641 -3.83 9.42 5.67
CA TRP A 641 -2.71 9.58 4.73
C TRP A 641 -2.52 10.98 4.16
N VAL A 642 -3.47 11.91 4.37
CA VAL A 642 -3.51 13.25 3.78
C VAL A 642 -3.23 13.23 2.26
N SER A 643 -4.25 12.88 1.49
CA SER A 643 -4.13 12.52 0.08
C SER A 643 -4.39 13.65 -0.91
N LYS A 644 -5.16 14.69 -0.56
CA LYS A 644 -5.46 15.79 -1.48
C LYS A 644 -4.20 16.63 -1.74
N PRO A 645 -3.90 17.00 -3.01
CA PRO A 645 -2.66 17.72 -3.34
C PRO A 645 -2.36 18.97 -2.50
N GLN A 646 -3.35 19.84 -2.28
CA GLN A 646 -3.18 21.07 -1.51
C GLN A 646 -3.08 20.80 0.00
N ASN A 647 -3.81 19.81 0.51
CA ASN A 647 -3.68 19.38 1.90
C ASN A 647 -2.29 18.78 2.15
N SER A 648 -1.78 17.98 1.22
CA SER A 648 -0.40 17.47 1.23
C SER A 648 0.63 18.60 1.16
N GLN A 649 0.38 19.67 0.39
CA GLN A 649 1.24 20.86 0.38
C GLN A 649 1.29 21.54 1.76
N LEU A 650 0.13 21.75 2.38
CA LEU A 650 0.03 22.33 3.72
C LEU A 650 0.71 21.41 4.76
N TRP A 651 0.55 20.10 4.62
CA TRP A 651 1.18 19.11 5.47
C TRP A 651 2.71 19.22 5.41
N TYR A 652 3.31 19.11 4.22
CA TYR A 652 4.77 19.21 4.06
C TYR A 652 5.27 20.55 4.58
N ARG A 653 4.60 21.66 4.22
CA ARG A 653 4.97 22.99 4.71
C ARG A 653 4.96 23.06 6.23
N THR A 654 3.87 22.64 6.87
CA THR A 654 3.71 22.74 8.33
C THR A 654 4.72 21.87 9.08
N VAL A 655 4.94 20.65 8.60
CA VAL A 655 5.91 19.70 9.18
C VAL A 655 7.33 20.25 9.05
N LEU A 656 7.72 20.70 7.86
CA LEU A 656 9.06 21.22 7.61
C LEU A 656 9.32 22.54 8.35
N GLU A 657 8.35 23.47 8.38
CA GLU A 657 8.45 24.71 9.16
C GLU A 657 8.56 24.43 10.66
N TRP A 658 7.85 23.42 11.16
CA TRP A 658 7.94 23.01 12.57
C TRP A 658 9.34 22.50 12.90
N LEU A 659 9.87 21.56 12.11
CA LEU A 659 11.21 21.02 12.29
C LEU A 659 12.26 22.13 12.16
N ASP A 660 12.15 22.97 11.12
CA ASP A 660 13.09 24.06 10.84
C ASP A 660 13.17 25.04 12.02
N ARG A 661 12.04 25.38 12.65
CA ARG A 661 11.99 26.28 13.82
C ARG A 661 12.86 25.84 15.00
N TYR A 662 13.02 24.53 15.19
CA TYR A 662 13.72 23.98 16.36
C TYR A 662 15.10 23.41 16.03
N LEU A 663 15.34 23.04 14.78
CA LEU A 663 16.53 22.29 14.38
C LEU A 663 17.47 23.10 13.49
N LYS A 664 17.02 24.13 12.78
CA LYS A 664 17.93 24.96 11.99
C LYS A 664 18.73 25.92 12.89
N PRO A 665 19.99 26.24 12.52
CA PRO A 665 20.85 27.19 13.24
C PRO A 665 20.25 28.58 13.41
#